data_AF-A0A1V6FXJ0-F1
#
_entry.id   AF-A0A1V6FXJ0-F1
#
_cell.length_a   1.000
_cell.length_b   1.000
_cell.length_c   1.000
_cell.angle_alpha   90.00
_cell.angle_beta   90.00
_cell.angle_gamma   90.00
#
_symmetry.space_group_name_H-M   'P 1'
#
loop_
_entity.id
_entity.type
_entity.pdbx_description
1 polymer ?
#
loop_
_entity_poly.entity_id
_entity_poly.type
_entity_poly.pdbx_seq_one_letter_code
_entity_poly.pdbx_strand_id
1 'polypeptide(L)'
;MQESVSMNKKKICKRFLLYFSVMMFLLALGCSGGGGGGDSSGDENTVIRSTTKVLDDSSVHQLASVSDDGSELTFSNTTPQLQALSPGDVIVTGSGEVAPNGLLRKVTAVSQSGNEVVVETTPASLTDAIQKGSLEINQTLTPDNISSNIASKRGVSLKAQKSAQSIGSFYLEMNDVVLYDEDENSETTNDQIRANGSISLNPSFNFGVTIDGSRLKKLTFTNTTTEEAQIELAANASILDISEKVEIARYSFTPFTVWVGYVPVVITPILTVNVGLDGQVSVGITSSVTQKATLTAGLSYDNGQWEPISNFSKDFQYEPPSLSSNAELKVYAGPQLNLMLYGVAGPYGNITGYLELDADVSANPWWNLYGGIQADVGVKFEVLDHLIAGYEKTGLIDYRKLLAFASTTYTQPGTVSGSVKNALTNTALSEVTIKVYKESSEITTGTTNSSGTYSLSVPAGSGYRIEFSKTGYITANYYDITIDANTTKYLEAVLQIDVAHSGAGNISGNIVNALTGIGVSGLTVDLRVGINVTTGAIIASTTTVSDGAYGFSNIAAGNYTAMVSGSGYNTAYFSVISIGGSTTASQNGTITPLLSSGETRIILTWGDTPYDLDSHLTGPLLDGTRFHMYFPLADANSGSTWPEYVKLDLDDTSSYGPETTTIYSQISGVYRFSIHDFSNRSLSDSNALSNSGAQVRVYRGSNLVASFNVPSNTGGTLWTVFEMNGDTITPINTMSYTSDFSVVMHAIRRPYSSDVNLMRNMPTKKK
;
A
#
# COMPACT_ATOMS: atom_id res chain seq x y z
N MET A 1 -23.07 12.90 -39.05
CA MET A 1 -23.19 11.95 -40.18
C MET A 1 -23.63 10.62 -39.62
N GLN A 2 -24.77 10.13 -40.10
CA GLN A 2 -25.39 8.84 -39.75
C GLN A 2 -24.49 7.68 -40.14
N GLU A 3 -24.41 6.62 -39.32
CA GLU A 3 -25.12 5.37 -39.59
C GLU A 3 -25.00 4.40 -38.41
N SER A 4 -26.17 3.88 -38.03
CA SER A 4 -26.42 2.91 -36.99
C SER A 4 -26.60 1.52 -37.61
N VAL A 5 -25.95 0.48 -37.08
CA VAL A 5 -26.33 -0.92 -37.39
C VAL A 5 -26.45 -1.72 -36.10
N SER A 6 -27.70 -1.98 -35.72
CA SER A 6 -28.07 -3.02 -34.76
C SER A 6 -28.06 -4.37 -35.49
N MET A 7 -27.52 -5.42 -34.88
CA MET A 7 -27.67 -6.79 -35.40
C MET A 7 -28.22 -7.75 -34.35
N ASN A 8 -29.21 -8.50 -34.81
CA ASN A 8 -30.26 -9.16 -34.08
C ASN A 8 -29.91 -10.64 -33.84
N LYS A 9 -30.16 -11.14 -32.62
CA LYS A 9 -30.06 -12.56 -32.26
C LYS A 9 -31.23 -13.34 -32.87
N LYS A 10 -30.98 -14.31 -33.77
CA LYS A 10 -31.63 -15.66 -33.84
C LYS A 10 -31.40 -16.40 -35.16
N LYS A 11 -31.04 -17.69 -35.01
CA LYS A 11 -31.24 -18.87 -35.88
C LYS A 11 -30.31 -19.09 -37.09
N ILE A 12 -29.82 -20.34 -37.15
CA ILE A 12 -29.36 -21.23 -38.26
C ILE A 12 -28.12 -21.98 -37.72
N CYS A 13 -27.93 -23.30 -37.68
CA CYS A 13 -28.56 -24.49 -38.28
C CYS A 13 -28.17 -25.70 -37.38
N LYS A 14 -29.09 -26.48 -36.80
CA LYS A 14 -29.47 -27.85 -37.24
C LYS A 14 -28.48 -28.57 -38.18
N ARG A 15 -27.74 -29.54 -37.62
CA ARG A 15 -27.47 -30.93 -38.08
C ARG A 15 -26.01 -31.32 -37.80
N PHE A 16 -25.80 -32.03 -36.69
CA PHE A 16 -25.00 -33.27 -36.68
C PHE A 16 -25.53 -34.16 -35.55
N LEU A 17 -26.37 -35.12 -35.97
CA LEU A 17 -26.63 -36.43 -35.36
C LEU A 17 -25.26 -37.11 -35.08
N LEU A 18 -25.00 -37.97 -34.11
CA LEU A 18 -25.74 -39.00 -33.38
C LEU A 18 -24.75 -39.57 -32.33
N TYR A 19 -25.22 -40.35 -31.35
CA TYR A 19 -24.49 -41.08 -30.30
C TYR A 19 -24.41 -40.39 -28.93
N PHE A 20 -25.49 -40.48 -28.17
CA PHE A 20 -25.42 -40.89 -26.77
C PHE A 20 -26.78 -41.48 -26.40
N SER A 21 -26.84 -42.79 -26.21
CA SER A 21 -28.05 -43.53 -25.86
C SER A 21 -27.73 -44.38 -24.64
N VAL A 22 -28.49 -44.12 -23.56
CA VAL A 22 -28.87 -45.05 -22.48
C VAL A 22 -27.76 -45.41 -21.48
N MET A 23 -27.89 -44.94 -20.23
CA MET A 23 -28.48 -45.76 -19.16
C MET A 23 -28.78 -44.90 -17.92
N MET A 24 -30.05 -44.85 -17.54
CA MET A 24 -30.57 -44.21 -16.34
C MET A 24 -31.28 -45.28 -15.51
N PHE A 25 -30.93 -45.33 -14.22
CA PHE A 25 -31.66 -45.84 -13.05
C PHE A 25 -32.30 -47.24 -13.07
N LEU A 26 -31.81 -48.09 -12.16
CA LEU A 26 -32.67 -48.84 -11.24
C LEU A 26 -31.97 -49.01 -9.89
N LEU A 27 -32.52 -48.36 -8.87
CA LEU A 27 -32.23 -48.57 -7.45
C LEU A 27 -33.23 -49.61 -6.94
N ALA A 28 -32.74 -50.70 -6.34
CA ALA A 28 -33.53 -51.55 -5.46
C ALA A 28 -32.64 -52.17 -4.37
N LEU A 29 -33.16 -52.07 -3.15
CA LEU A 29 -32.64 -52.48 -1.85
C LEU A 29 -32.12 -53.91 -1.74
N GLY A 30 -31.12 -54.11 -0.87
CA GLY A 30 -30.75 -55.41 -0.33
C GLY A 30 -29.85 -55.31 0.90
N CYS A 31 -30.44 -55.23 2.10
CA CYS A 31 -29.78 -55.62 3.35
C CYS A 31 -29.94 -57.13 3.54
N SER A 32 -28.83 -57.86 3.69
CA SER A 32 -28.79 -59.19 4.32
C SER A 32 -27.33 -59.58 4.58
N GLY A 33 -26.96 -59.75 5.84
CA GLY A 33 -25.66 -60.29 6.24
C GLY A 33 -25.55 -61.81 6.01
N GLY A 34 -24.30 -62.29 5.96
CA GLY A 34 -23.93 -63.70 5.93
C GLY A 34 -22.52 -63.87 5.39
N GLY A 35 -21.60 -64.32 6.24
CA GLY A 35 -20.16 -64.38 5.95
C GLY A 35 -19.68 -65.59 5.15
N GLY A 36 -18.39 -65.55 4.80
CA GLY A 36 -17.57 -66.70 4.45
C GLY A 36 -17.23 -66.84 2.96
N GLY A 37 -15.92 -66.85 2.67
CA GLY A 37 -15.35 -67.39 1.43
C GLY A 37 -14.73 -66.34 0.52
N GLY A 38 -13.43 -66.11 0.68
CA GLY A 38 -12.63 -65.41 -0.32
C GLY A 38 -12.63 -66.20 -1.62
N ASP A 39 -12.90 -65.50 -2.72
CA ASP A 39 -12.65 -66.01 -4.06
C ASP A 39 -11.65 -65.06 -4.74
N SER A 40 -10.45 -65.61 -4.96
CA SER A 40 -9.32 -64.95 -5.60
C SER A 40 -9.54 -64.92 -7.12
N SER A 41 -10.21 -63.88 -7.63
CA SER A 41 -10.07 -63.53 -9.04
C SER A 41 -8.78 -62.73 -9.22
N GLY A 42 -7.65 -63.45 -9.19
CA GLY A 42 -6.35 -62.87 -9.55
C GLY A 42 -6.39 -62.45 -11.01
N ASP A 43 -6.17 -61.17 -11.27
CA ASP A 43 -5.89 -60.64 -12.60
C ASP A 43 -4.71 -61.46 -13.19
N GLU A 44 -4.94 -62.22 -14.26
CA GLU A 44 -4.01 -63.20 -14.86
C GLU A 44 -2.66 -62.57 -15.29
N ASN A 45 -2.50 -61.25 -15.15
CA ASN A 45 -1.36 -60.47 -15.57
C ASN A 45 -0.49 -59.92 -14.41
N THR A 46 -0.85 -60.18 -13.14
CA THR A 46 -0.09 -59.69 -11.96
C THR A 46 0.84 -60.76 -11.39
N VAL A 47 2.10 -60.43 -11.15
CA VAL A 47 3.13 -61.29 -10.55
C VAL A 47 3.74 -60.58 -9.34
N ILE A 48 3.48 -61.11 -8.15
CA ILE A 48 4.06 -60.64 -6.88
C ILE A 48 5.27 -61.52 -6.55
N ARG A 49 6.36 -60.91 -6.07
CA ARG A 49 7.57 -61.65 -5.70
C ARG A 49 7.29 -62.59 -4.52
N SER A 50 7.89 -63.77 -4.53
CA SER A 50 7.73 -64.76 -3.44
C SER A 50 8.32 -64.30 -2.10
N THR A 51 9.26 -63.34 -2.15
CA THR A 51 9.84 -62.64 -0.98
C THR A 51 8.88 -61.61 -0.38
N THR A 52 7.77 -61.26 -1.05
CA THR A 52 6.79 -60.31 -0.53
C THR A 52 5.90 -60.98 0.51
N LYS A 53 5.90 -60.44 1.72
CA LYS A 53 5.12 -60.92 2.87
C LYS A 53 4.14 -59.83 3.28
N VAL A 54 2.91 -59.93 2.78
CA VAL A 54 1.81 -59.08 3.27
C VAL A 54 1.40 -59.62 4.65
N LEU A 55 1.57 -58.83 5.71
CA LEU A 55 1.24 -59.28 7.05
C LEU A 55 -0.27 -59.48 7.17
N ASP A 56 -0.66 -60.61 7.76
CA ASP A 56 -2.05 -60.89 8.08
C ASP A 56 -2.51 -60.08 9.29
N ASP A 57 -3.83 -59.98 9.47
CA ASP A 57 -4.41 -59.23 10.59
C ASP A 57 -3.85 -59.69 11.93
N SER A 58 -3.60 -60.99 12.11
CA SER A 58 -3.08 -61.53 13.38
C SER A 58 -1.70 -60.98 13.73
N SER A 59 -0.84 -60.81 12.72
CA SER A 59 0.52 -60.29 12.88
C SER A 59 0.53 -58.76 12.96
N VAL A 60 -0.32 -58.08 12.19
CA VAL A 60 -0.50 -56.62 12.28
C VAL A 60 -0.99 -56.21 13.66
N HIS A 61 -1.92 -56.96 14.27
CA HIS A 61 -2.39 -56.69 15.64
C HIS A 61 -1.29 -56.83 16.71
N GLN A 62 -0.18 -57.52 16.40
CA GLN A 62 0.97 -57.59 17.33
C GLN A 62 1.95 -56.44 17.14
N LEU A 63 1.88 -55.65 16.06
CA LEU A 63 2.79 -54.54 15.80
C LEU A 63 2.61 -53.48 16.90
N ALA A 64 3.61 -53.35 17.77
CA ALA A 64 3.57 -52.49 18.95
C ALA A 64 4.15 -51.10 18.66
N SER A 65 5.24 -51.05 17.91
CA SER A 65 5.89 -49.79 17.53
C SER A 65 6.64 -49.93 16.21
N VAL A 66 6.77 -48.79 15.54
CA VAL A 66 7.62 -48.56 14.39
C VAL A 66 8.49 -47.37 14.73
N SER A 67 9.81 -47.51 14.62
CA SER A 67 10.76 -46.39 14.77
C SER A 67 10.50 -45.29 13.73
N ASP A 68 10.90 -44.05 13.99
CA ASP A 68 10.59 -42.89 13.13
C ASP A 68 11.08 -43.05 11.68
N ASP A 69 12.23 -43.71 11.47
CA ASP A 69 12.79 -44.02 10.14
C ASP A 69 12.35 -45.40 9.58
N GLY A 70 11.54 -46.10 10.37
CA GLY A 70 11.04 -47.46 10.12
C GLY A 70 12.12 -48.53 10.15
N SER A 71 13.34 -48.24 10.62
CA SER A 71 14.46 -49.21 10.63
C SER A 71 14.23 -50.38 11.57
N GLU A 72 13.39 -50.21 12.57
CA GLU A 72 13.02 -51.22 13.56
C GLU A 72 11.49 -51.30 13.71
N LEU A 73 10.95 -52.53 13.60
CA LEU A 73 9.56 -52.88 13.85
C LEU A 73 9.49 -53.83 15.06
N THR A 74 8.77 -53.46 16.11
CA THR A 74 8.64 -54.29 17.32
C THR A 74 7.24 -54.88 17.41
N PHE A 75 7.16 -56.19 17.59
CA PHE A 75 5.91 -56.95 17.73
C PHE A 75 5.80 -57.56 19.13
N SER A 76 4.67 -57.35 19.79
CA SER A 76 4.43 -57.78 21.18
C SER A 76 4.42 -59.30 21.37
N ASN A 77 4.00 -60.06 20.35
CA ASN A 77 4.00 -61.52 20.36
C ASN A 77 4.42 -62.10 19.00
N THR A 78 5.05 -63.27 19.04
CA THR A 78 5.38 -64.06 17.85
C THR A 78 4.13 -64.68 17.23
N THR A 79 4.07 -64.73 15.89
CA THR A 79 3.06 -65.46 15.10
C THR A 79 3.76 -66.42 14.14
N PRO A 80 3.09 -67.44 13.58
CA PRO A 80 3.68 -68.31 12.57
C PRO A 80 4.23 -67.54 11.36
N GLN A 81 3.58 -66.44 10.99
CA GLN A 81 4.03 -65.59 9.89
C GLN A 81 5.33 -64.82 10.27
N LEU A 82 5.41 -64.27 11.49
CA LEU A 82 6.60 -63.58 11.96
C LEU A 82 7.81 -64.52 12.11
N GLN A 83 7.60 -65.78 12.53
CA GLN A 83 8.66 -66.79 12.60
C GLN A 83 9.20 -67.21 11.24
N ALA A 84 8.39 -67.09 10.19
CA ALA A 84 8.77 -67.43 8.83
C ALA A 84 9.55 -66.32 8.11
N LEU A 85 9.64 -65.12 8.70
CA LEU A 85 10.36 -63.99 8.12
C LEU A 85 11.87 -64.28 8.07
N SER A 86 12.48 -63.95 6.95
CA SER A 86 13.93 -64.08 6.73
C SER A 86 14.53 -62.79 6.17
N PRO A 87 15.82 -62.51 6.42
CA PRO A 87 16.54 -61.44 5.74
C PRO A 87 16.35 -61.52 4.22
N GLY A 88 15.97 -60.40 3.60
CA GLY A 88 15.65 -60.30 2.18
C GLY A 88 14.15 -60.34 1.84
N ASP A 89 13.29 -60.76 2.79
CA ASP A 89 11.84 -60.61 2.64
C ASP A 89 11.44 -59.13 2.58
N VAL A 90 10.32 -58.85 1.91
CA VAL A 90 9.71 -57.51 1.82
C VAL A 90 8.39 -57.54 2.55
N ILE A 91 8.33 -56.91 3.72
CA ILE A 91 7.13 -56.79 4.54
C ILE A 91 6.26 -55.68 3.97
N VAL A 92 4.97 -56.00 3.79
CA VAL A 92 3.94 -55.06 3.36
C VAL A 92 2.77 -55.07 4.32
N THR A 93 2.26 -53.88 4.67
CA THR A 93 1.02 -53.74 5.44
C THR A 93 0.13 -52.66 4.85
N GLY A 94 -1.18 -52.82 5.00
CA GLY A 94 -2.14 -51.72 4.80
C GLY A 94 -2.07 -50.69 5.94
N SER A 95 -2.92 -49.67 5.88
CA SER A 95 -3.04 -48.67 6.96
C SER A 95 -3.52 -49.29 8.27
N GLY A 96 -2.87 -48.96 9.40
CA GLY A 96 -3.28 -49.40 10.73
C GLY A 96 -2.97 -48.38 11.82
N GLU A 97 -3.28 -48.68 13.08
CA GLU A 97 -3.13 -47.73 14.19
C GLU A 97 -1.67 -47.32 14.44
N VAL A 98 -0.75 -48.29 14.46
CA VAL A 98 0.69 -48.06 14.68
C VAL A 98 1.43 -47.63 13.40
N ALA A 99 0.93 -48.06 12.24
CA ALA A 99 1.45 -47.71 10.93
C ALA A 99 0.33 -47.09 10.06
N PRO A 100 -0.06 -45.82 10.30
CA PRO A 100 -1.20 -45.20 9.62
C PRO A 100 -1.02 -45.15 8.10
N ASN A 101 0.21 -45.00 7.62
CA ASN A 101 0.53 -45.02 6.19
C ASN A 101 0.82 -46.43 5.65
N GLY A 102 0.65 -47.48 6.46
CA GLY A 102 1.14 -48.83 6.13
C GLY A 102 2.66 -48.92 6.12
N LEU A 103 3.19 -50.06 5.67
CA LEU A 103 4.62 -50.34 5.61
C LEU A 103 4.98 -50.98 4.27
N LEU A 104 6.12 -50.58 3.71
CA LEU A 104 6.81 -51.26 2.61
C LEU A 104 8.30 -51.28 2.94
N ARG A 105 8.77 -52.38 3.52
CA ARG A 105 10.11 -52.46 4.13
C ARG A 105 10.79 -53.78 3.81
N LYS A 106 12.10 -53.75 3.58
CA LYS A 106 12.91 -54.95 3.33
C LYS A 106 13.59 -55.38 4.62
N VAL A 107 13.41 -56.65 5.00
CA VAL A 107 13.96 -57.24 6.22
C VAL A 107 15.48 -57.40 6.08
N THR A 108 16.22 -56.91 7.06
CA THR A 108 17.67 -57.11 7.19
C THR A 108 18.03 -58.09 8.30
N ALA A 109 17.27 -58.09 9.39
CA ALA A 109 17.41 -59.04 10.48
C ALA A 109 16.07 -59.29 11.17
N VAL A 110 15.91 -60.47 11.75
CA VAL A 110 14.80 -60.82 12.63
C VAL A 110 15.40 -61.37 13.91
N SER A 111 15.05 -60.77 15.04
CA SER A 111 15.48 -61.22 16.36
C SER A 111 14.25 -61.45 17.23
N GLN A 112 14.34 -62.44 18.13
CA GLN A 112 13.26 -62.77 19.04
C GLN A 112 13.83 -62.86 20.46
N SER A 113 13.21 -62.14 21.39
CA SER A 113 13.55 -62.17 22.81
C SER A 113 12.29 -62.53 23.60
N GLY A 114 12.17 -63.78 24.03
CA GLY A 114 10.94 -64.29 24.63
C GLY A 114 9.79 -64.31 23.61
N ASN A 115 8.71 -63.59 23.90
CA ASN A 115 7.56 -63.48 23.00
C ASN A 115 7.68 -62.30 22.02
N GLU A 116 8.54 -61.33 22.30
CA GLU A 116 8.72 -60.14 21.47
C GLU A 116 9.56 -60.47 20.24
N VAL A 117 9.13 -59.98 19.08
CA VAL A 117 9.86 -60.10 17.81
C VAL A 117 10.26 -58.71 17.36
N VAL A 118 11.54 -58.50 17.13
CA VAL A 118 12.09 -57.26 16.58
C VAL A 118 12.60 -57.55 15.17
N VAL A 119 12.07 -56.80 14.20
CA VAL A 119 12.44 -56.90 12.80
C VAL A 119 13.18 -55.63 12.39
N GLU A 120 14.45 -55.79 12.03
CA GLU A 120 15.25 -54.71 11.45
C GLU A 120 14.99 -54.65 9.95
N THR A 121 14.86 -53.43 9.41
CA THR A 121 14.51 -53.22 8.01
C THR A 121 15.19 -52.01 7.37
N THR A 122 15.23 -52.01 6.03
CA THR A 122 15.54 -50.84 5.20
C THR A 122 14.34 -50.46 4.33
N PRO A 123 14.31 -49.23 3.77
CA PRO A 123 13.29 -48.87 2.78
C PRO A 123 13.22 -49.88 1.63
N ALA A 124 12.01 -50.17 1.15
CA ALA A 124 11.76 -50.98 -0.04
C ALA A 124 10.96 -50.17 -1.07
N SER A 125 11.13 -50.53 -2.34
CA SER A 125 10.38 -49.96 -3.45
C SER A 125 9.24 -50.90 -3.88
N LEU A 126 8.25 -50.38 -4.64
CA LEU A 126 7.20 -51.22 -5.21
C LEU A 126 7.77 -52.31 -6.13
N THR A 127 8.89 -52.07 -6.82
CA THR A 127 9.55 -53.07 -7.68
C THR A 127 10.29 -54.17 -6.88
N ASP A 128 10.55 -53.96 -5.58
CA ASP A 128 11.03 -55.01 -4.68
C ASP A 128 9.91 -55.98 -4.26
N ALA A 129 8.66 -55.53 -4.26
CA ALA A 129 7.49 -56.33 -3.89
C ALA A 129 6.75 -56.92 -5.11
N ILE A 130 6.66 -56.17 -6.21
CA ILE A 130 5.83 -56.46 -7.37
C ILE A 130 6.75 -56.67 -8.59
N GLN A 131 6.70 -57.85 -9.19
CA GLN A 131 7.45 -58.14 -10.42
C GLN A 131 6.72 -57.66 -11.67
N LYS A 132 5.39 -57.81 -11.70
CA LYS A 132 4.51 -57.34 -12.77
C LYS A 132 3.16 -56.96 -12.20
N GLY A 133 2.63 -55.81 -12.56
CA GLY A 133 1.32 -55.36 -12.08
C GLY A 133 1.09 -53.89 -12.39
N SER A 134 -0.16 -53.45 -12.25
CA SER A 134 -0.56 -52.07 -12.47
C SER A 134 -1.48 -51.59 -11.37
N LEU A 135 -1.40 -50.29 -11.08
CA LEU A 135 -2.34 -49.58 -10.22
C LEU A 135 -2.81 -48.32 -10.95
N GLU A 136 -4.08 -47.98 -10.78
CA GLU A 136 -4.64 -46.71 -11.25
C GLU A 136 -5.68 -46.23 -10.23
N ILE A 137 -5.59 -44.95 -9.86
CA ILE A 137 -6.48 -44.31 -8.91
C ILE A 137 -6.86 -42.91 -9.41
N ASN A 138 -8.14 -42.60 -9.29
CA ASN A 138 -8.73 -41.28 -9.54
C ASN A 138 -9.46 -40.85 -8.27
N GLN A 139 -9.06 -39.74 -7.67
CA GLN A 139 -9.71 -39.25 -6.44
C GLN A 139 -9.96 -37.76 -6.48
N THR A 140 -11.15 -37.38 -6.00
CA THR A 140 -11.47 -35.99 -5.64
C THR A 140 -11.29 -35.84 -4.14
N LEU A 141 -10.54 -34.83 -3.73
CA LEU A 141 -10.28 -34.55 -2.33
C LEU A 141 -11.38 -33.63 -1.80
N THR A 142 -11.97 -33.99 -0.66
CA THR A 142 -13.01 -33.18 0.00
C THR A 142 -12.69 -33.01 1.48
N PRO A 143 -13.22 -31.98 2.15
CA PRO A 143 -13.04 -31.79 3.59
C PRO A 143 -13.46 -32.99 4.45
N ASP A 144 -14.40 -33.82 3.98
CA ASP A 144 -14.87 -35.02 4.68
C ASP A 144 -13.81 -36.13 4.73
N ASN A 145 -12.77 -36.05 3.90
CA ASN A 145 -11.71 -37.05 3.81
C ASN A 145 -10.46 -36.67 4.62
N ILE A 146 -10.52 -35.60 5.43
CA ILE A 146 -9.40 -35.17 6.27
C ILE A 146 -9.33 -36.07 7.52
N SER A 147 -8.18 -36.70 7.73
CA SER A 147 -7.92 -37.53 8.93
C SER A 147 -7.41 -36.70 10.11
N SER A 148 -6.68 -35.61 9.81
CA SER A 148 -6.21 -34.63 10.79
C SER A 148 -6.01 -33.27 10.15
N ASN A 149 -6.42 -32.22 10.84
CA ASN A 149 -6.06 -30.85 10.52
C ASN A 149 -4.86 -30.47 11.39
N ILE A 150 -3.68 -30.41 10.77
CA ILE A 150 -2.41 -30.43 11.51
C ILE A 150 -1.95 -29.00 11.84
N ALA A 151 -2.35 -27.98 11.06
CA ALA A 151 -2.06 -26.57 11.36
C ALA A 151 -2.88 -25.60 10.48
N SER A 152 -3.42 -24.55 11.09
CA SER A 152 -3.86 -23.32 10.41
C SER A 152 -3.14 -22.14 11.05
N LYS A 153 -2.58 -21.24 10.24
CA LYS A 153 -1.94 -20.02 10.76
C LYS A 153 -2.98 -19.16 11.50
N ARG A 154 -2.54 -18.37 12.49
CA ARG A 154 -3.42 -17.44 13.20
C ARG A 154 -4.12 -16.53 12.19
N GLY A 155 -5.43 -16.33 12.35
CA GLY A 155 -6.27 -15.57 11.42
C GLY A 155 -6.88 -16.39 10.28
N VAL A 156 -6.48 -17.66 10.11
CA VAL A 156 -7.00 -18.54 9.05
C VAL A 156 -8.06 -19.49 9.61
N SER A 157 -9.19 -19.63 8.93
CA SER A 157 -10.22 -20.60 9.30
C SER A 157 -10.81 -21.34 8.09
N LEU A 158 -10.96 -22.66 8.20
CA LEU A 158 -11.69 -23.47 7.22
C LEU A 158 -13.19 -23.37 7.53
N LYS A 159 -14.01 -22.98 6.54
CA LYS A 159 -15.47 -22.97 6.64
C LYS A 159 -16.07 -24.08 5.77
N ALA A 160 -17.08 -24.75 6.27
CA ALA A 160 -17.91 -25.62 5.44
C ALA A 160 -18.87 -24.77 4.59
N GLN A 161 -18.70 -24.76 3.26
CA GLN A 161 -19.68 -24.10 2.37
C GLN A 161 -20.91 -25.00 2.15
N LYS A 162 -22.10 -24.45 2.39
CA LYS A 162 -23.42 -25.08 2.12
C LYS A 162 -24.16 -24.41 0.97
N SER A 163 -23.49 -24.15 -0.16
CA SER A 163 -24.17 -23.69 -1.38
C SER A 163 -24.33 -24.86 -2.36
N ALA A 164 -25.41 -24.88 -3.14
CA ALA A 164 -25.68 -25.93 -4.12
C ALA A 164 -24.62 -26.04 -5.25
N GLN A 165 -23.72 -25.06 -5.38
CA GLN A 165 -22.62 -25.03 -6.36
C GLN A 165 -21.24 -25.36 -5.76
N SER A 166 -21.12 -25.53 -4.44
CA SER A 166 -19.83 -25.68 -3.75
C SER A 166 -19.83 -26.75 -2.65
N ILE A 167 -20.69 -27.75 -2.76
CA ILE A 167 -20.67 -28.92 -1.88
C ILE A 167 -19.32 -29.64 -2.09
N GLY A 168 -18.50 -29.70 -1.04
CA GLY A 168 -17.21 -30.41 -1.04
C GLY A 168 -15.97 -29.58 -1.32
N SER A 169 -16.06 -28.24 -1.41
CA SER A 169 -14.89 -27.37 -1.59
C SER A 169 -14.19 -27.02 -0.28
N PHE A 170 -12.87 -26.80 -0.35
CA PHE A 170 -12.09 -26.23 0.75
C PHE A 170 -12.22 -24.71 0.70
N TYR A 171 -12.90 -24.10 1.67
CA TYR A 171 -13.02 -22.65 1.76
C TYR A 171 -12.24 -22.11 2.96
N LEU A 172 -11.10 -21.49 2.69
CA LEU A 172 -10.25 -20.85 3.69
C LEU A 172 -10.57 -19.37 3.74
N GLU A 173 -10.91 -18.87 4.92
CA GLU A 173 -11.07 -17.44 5.20
C GLU A 173 -9.81 -16.93 5.92
N MET A 174 -9.27 -15.81 5.45
CA MET A 174 -8.12 -15.12 6.01
C MET A 174 -8.56 -13.79 6.61
N ASN A 175 -8.44 -13.66 7.92
CA ASN A 175 -8.72 -12.44 8.67
C ASN A 175 -7.46 -12.02 9.41
N ASP A 176 -6.84 -10.94 8.94
CA ASP A 176 -5.70 -10.27 9.56
C ASP A 176 -4.47 -11.19 9.72
N VAL A 177 -4.11 -11.89 8.64
CA VAL A 177 -3.00 -12.84 8.64
C VAL A 177 -1.69 -12.10 8.42
N VAL A 178 -0.79 -12.10 9.41
CA VAL A 178 0.56 -11.53 9.28
C VAL A 178 1.41 -12.42 8.36
N LEU A 179 1.78 -11.89 7.20
CA LEU A 179 2.68 -12.56 6.25
C LEU A 179 4.14 -12.25 6.53
N TYR A 180 4.43 -11.05 7.03
CA TYR A 180 5.78 -10.59 7.38
C TYR A 180 5.72 -9.59 8.54
N ASP A 181 6.77 -9.61 9.37
CA ASP A 181 6.94 -8.82 10.58
C ASP A 181 8.44 -8.48 10.70
N GLU A 182 8.83 -7.21 10.54
CA GLU A 182 10.25 -6.81 10.40
C GLU A 182 11.04 -7.02 11.70
N ASP A 183 10.44 -6.73 12.85
CA ASP A 183 11.09 -6.85 14.16
C ASP A 183 10.66 -8.08 14.97
N GLU A 184 9.84 -8.96 14.38
CA GLU A 184 9.21 -10.14 15.00
C GLU A 184 8.38 -9.81 16.27
N ASN A 185 8.03 -8.55 16.49
CA ASN A 185 7.21 -8.12 17.60
C ASN A 185 5.76 -7.90 17.15
N SER A 186 4.89 -8.83 17.49
CA SER A 186 3.49 -8.79 17.05
C SER A 186 2.67 -7.58 17.53
N GLU A 187 3.19 -6.77 18.46
CA GLU A 187 2.55 -5.54 18.98
C GLU A 187 2.86 -4.30 18.14
N THR A 188 3.95 -4.29 17.37
CA THR A 188 4.27 -3.25 16.38
C THR A 188 3.58 -3.62 15.07
N THR A 189 2.58 -2.84 14.66
CA THR A 189 1.75 -3.16 13.47
C THR A 189 2.16 -2.38 12.22
N ASN A 190 3.02 -1.39 12.41
CA ASN A 190 3.47 -0.42 11.40
C ASN A 190 4.59 -0.96 10.51
N ASP A 191 5.17 -2.09 10.86
CA ASP A 191 6.24 -2.84 10.19
C ASP A 191 5.77 -4.21 9.66
N GLN A 192 4.47 -4.48 9.74
CA GLN A 192 3.88 -5.74 9.32
C GLN A 192 3.20 -5.65 7.96
N ILE A 193 3.32 -6.73 7.19
CA ILE A 193 2.49 -6.97 6.00
C ILE A 193 1.42 -7.99 6.35
N ARG A 194 0.17 -7.60 6.11
CA ARG A 194 -1.02 -8.38 6.48
C ARG A 194 -1.86 -8.70 5.26
N ALA A 195 -2.43 -9.90 5.25
CA ALA A 195 -3.33 -10.39 4.21
C ALA A 195 -4.72 -10.70 4.76
N ASN A 196 -5.73 -10.32 3.97
CA ASN A 196 -7.13 -10.65 4.19
C ASN A 196 -7.71 -11.31 2.93
N GLY A 197 -8.83 -12.01 3.07
CA GLY A 197 -9.60 -12.52 1.93
C GLY A 197 -10.01 -13.98 2.08
N SER A 198 -10.14 -14.70 0.97
CA SER A 198 -10.55 -16.11 0.99
C SER A 198 -10.00 -16.92 -0.17
N ILE A 199 -9.80 -18.23 0.03
CA ILE A 199 -9.36 -19.18 -1.00
C ILE A 199 -10.31 -20.36 -1.02
N SER A 200 -10.93 -20.63 -2.16
CA SER A 200 -11.80 -21.77 -2.40
C SER A 200 -11.16 -22.76 -3.36
N LEU A 201 -11.03 -24.03 -2.98
CA LEU A 201 -10.33 -25.06 -3.77
C LEU A 201 -11.17 -26.32 -3.95
N ASN A 202 -11.07 -26.95 -5.12
CA ASN A 202 -11.60 -28.29 -5.41
C ASN A 202 -10.52 -29.15 -6.08
N PRO A 203 -9.59 -29.74 -5.29
CA PRO A 203 -8.50 -30.53 -5.84
C PRO A 203 -8.90 -31.97 -6.14
N SER A 204 -8.35 -32.52 -7.21
CA SER A 204 -8.48 -33.92 -7.62
C SER A 204 -7.17 -34.41 -8.23
N PHE A 205 -6.94 -35.72 -8.22
CA PHE A 205 -5.77 -36.30 -8.86
C PHE A 205 -6.06 -37.62 -9.56
N ASN A 206 -5.27 -37.90 -10.60
CA ASN A 206 -5.08 -39.23 -11.18
C ASN A 206 -3.65 -39.68 -10.88
N PHE A 207 -3.48 -40.93 -10.46
CA PHE A 207 -2.18 -41.55 -10.31
C PHE A 207 -2.23 -42.98 -10.84
N GLY A 208 -1.29 -43.33 -11.71
CA GLY A 208 -1.16 -44.65 -12.30
C GLY A 208 0.28 -45.10 -12.36
N VAL A 209 0.52 -46.39 -12.11
CA VAL A 209 1.84 -47.03 -12.19
C VAL A 209 1.70 -48.38 -12.88
N THR A 210 2.63 -48.71 -13.77
CA THR A 210 2.77 -50.05 -14.37
C THR A 210 4.19 -50.55 -14.14
N ILE A 211 4.31 -51.72 -13.54
CA ILE A 211 5.56 -52.45 -13.32
C ILE A 211 5.55 -53.69 -14.21
N ASP A 212 6.66 -53.95 -14.89
CA ASP A 212 6.89 -55.19 -15.62
C ASP A 212 8.38 -55.55 -15.59
N GLY A 213 8.69 -56.83 -15.40
CA GLY A 213 10.05 -57.31 -15.23
C GLY A 213 10.78 -56.67 -14.04
N SER A 214 10.07 -56.37 -12.94
CA SER A 214 10.59 -55.66 -11.75
C SER A 214 11.19 -54.28 -12.06
N ARG A 215 10.65 -53.58 -13.05
CA ARG A 215 11.03 -52.21 -13.39
C ARG A 215 9.79 -51.38 -13.63
N LEU A 216 9.85 -50.12 -13.26
CA LEU A 216 8.83 -49.15 -13.64
C LEU A 216 8.78 -49.02 -15.17
N LYS A 217 7.62 -49.27 -15.76
CA LYS A 217 7.36 -49.12 -17.21
C LYS A 217 6.61 -47.86 -17.52
N LYS A 218 5.55 -47.59 -16.75
CA LYS A 218 4.71 -46.42 -16.92
C LYS A 218 4.39 -45.78 -15.58
N LEU A 219 4.35 -44.46 -15.56
CA LEU A 219 3.78 -43.68 -14.47
C LEU A 219 2.97 -42.54 -15.06
N THR A 220 1.80 -42.27 -14.51
CA THR A 220 1.03 -41.07 -14.82
C THR A 220 0.64 -40.42 -13.50
N PHE A 221 0.84 -39.12 -13.39
CA PHE A 221 0.29 -38.32 -12.30
C PHE A 221 -0.30 -37.05 -12.88
N THR A 222 -1.53 -36.72 -12.52
CA THR A 222 -2.10 -35.39 -12.78
C THR A 222 -2.81 -34.89 -11.54
N ASN A 223 -2.62 -33.62 -11.22
CA ASN A 223 -3.40 -32.85 -10.25
C ASN A 223 -4.28 -31.88 -11.05
N THR A 224 -5.59 -31.94 -10.84
CA THR A 224 -6.54 -30.96 -11.36
C THR A 224 -7.24 -30.23 -10.22
N THR A 225 -7.11 -28.90 -10.18
CA THR A 225 -7.73 -28.05 -9.16
C THR A 225 -8.53 -26.92 -9.78
N THR A 226 -9.77 -26.73 -9.33
CA THR A 226 -10.53 -25.49 -9.53
C THR A 226 -10.36 -24.59 -8.31
N GLU A 227 -9.98 -23.34 -8.54
CA GLU A 227 -9.64 -22.34 -7.52
C GLU A 227 -10.41 -21.04 -7.73
N GLU A 228 -10.85 -20.44 -6.63
CA GLU A 228 -11.25 -19.03 -6.53
C GLU A 228 -10.55 -18.39 -5.34
N ALA A 229 -9.66 -17.42 -5.60
CA ALA A 229 -8.86 -16.76 -4.57
C ALA A 229 -9.16 -15.25 -4.55
N GLN A 230 -9.45 -14.72 -3.37
CA GLN A 230 -9.56 -13.31 -3.07
C GLN A 230 -8.48 -12.94 -2.06
N ILE A 231 -7.60 -12.01 -2.41
CA ILE A 231 -6.50 -11.59 -1.53
C ILE A 231 -6.47 -10.08 -1.52
N GLU A 232 -6.54 -9.51 -0.33
CA GLU A 232 -6.35 -8.10 -0.06
C GLU A 232 -5.07 -7.94 0.77
N LEU A 233 -4.20 -7.05 0.33
CA LEU A 233 -2.95 -6.73 1.00
C LEU A 233 -2.91 -5.27 1.40
N ALA A 234 -2.41 -5.04 2.61
CA ALA A 234 -2.08 -3.73 3.13
C ALA A 234 -0.63 -3.74 3.62
N ALA A 235 0.18 -2.82 3.09
CA ALA A 235 1.55 -2.60 3.53
C ALA A 235 1.69 -1.18 4.10
N ASN A 236 1.95 -1.11 5.40
CA ASN A 236 2.11 0.15 6.14
C ASN A 236 3.58 0.57 6.30
N ALA A 237 4.51 -0.27 5.82
CA ALA A 237 5.95 -0.09 5.92
C ALA A 237 6.60 -0.02 4.53
N SER A 238 7.70 0.73 4.42
CA SER A 238 8.58 0.64 3.26
C SER A 238 9.57 -0.49 3.49
N ILE A 239 9.48 -1.56 2.69
CA ILE A 239 10.34 -2.74 2.77
C ILE A 239 11.10 -2.84 1.45
N LEU A 240 12.43 -2.78 1.53
CA LEU A 240 13.32 -2.69 0.36
C LEU A 240 13.51 -4.02 -0.37
N ASP A 241 13.31 -5.15 0.30
CA ASP A 241 13.39 -6.49 -0.30
C ASP A 241 12.64 -7.48 0.59
N ILE A 242 11.70 -8.20 0.01
CA ILE A 242 10.92 -9.22 0.70
C ILE A 242 10.76 -10.44 -0.18
N SER A 243 10.94 -11.63 0.39
CA SER A 243 10.66 -12.90 -0.26
C SER A 243 10.17 -13.87 0.80
N GLU A 244 8.85 -13.94 0.95
CA GLU A 244 8.20 -14.73 1.99
C GLU A 244 7.22 -15.72 1.39
N LYS A 245 7.23 -16.94 1.93
CA LYS A 245 6.27 -17.99 1.60
C LYS A 245 5.72 -18.57 2.90
N VAL A 246 4.44 -18.34 3.14
CA VAL A 246 3.75 -18.72 4.36
C VAL A 246 2.77 -19.86 4.08
N GLU A 247 2.98 -21.00 4.73
CA GLU A 247 1.99 -22.07 4.78
C GLU A 247 0.84 -21.64 5.69
N ILE A 248 -0.33 -21.38 5.10
CA ILE A 248 -1.50 -20.89 5.86
C ILE A 248 -2.41 -22.04 6.33
N ALA A 249 -2.34 -23.20 5.67
CA ALA A 249 -3.10 -24.39 6.05
C ALA A 249 -2.46 -25.69 5.55
N ARG A 250 -2.60 -26.76 6.34
CA ARG A 250 -2.17 -28.12 6.00
C ARG A 250 -3.22 -29.17 6.37
N TYR A 251 -3.64 -29.95 5.38
CA TYR A 251 -4.61 -31.02 5.53
C TYR A 251 -3.97 -32.37 5.19
N SER A 252 -4.01 -33.30 6.14
CA SER A 252 -3.66 -34.70 5.90
C SER A 252 -4.94 -35.50 5.70
N PHE A 253 -4.99 -36.28 4.63
CA PHE A 253 -6.17 -37.07 4.27
C PHE A 253 -6.11 -38.47 4.86
N THR A 254 -7.27 -39.11 4.97
CA THR A 254 -7.34 -40.53 5.29
C THR A 254 -6.62 -41.33 4.18
N PRO A 255 -5.71 -42.25 4.54
CA PRO A 255 -5.01 -43.08 3.56
C PRO A 255 -5.97 -43.88 2.67
N PHE A 256 -5.66 -43.96 1.38
CA PHE A 256 -6.33 -44.84 0.42
C PHE A 256 -5.51 -46.11 0.24
N THR A 257 -6.17 -47.25 0.05
CA THR A 257 -5.50 -48.51 -0.31
C THR A 257 -5.95 -48.97 -1.69
N VAL A 258 -4.99 -49.20 -2.58
CA VAL A 258 -5.20 -49.80 -3.90
C VAL A 258 -4.51 -51.15 -3.94
N TRP A 259 -5.24 -52.20 -4.29
CA TRP A 259 -4.69 -53.56 -4.30
C TRP A 259 -4.06 -53.89 -5.65
N VAL A 260 -2.80 -54.33 -5.63
CA VAL A 260 -2.12 -54.93 -6.79
C VAL A 260 -1.92 -56.41 -6.51
N GLY A 261 -2.78 -57.25 -7.09
CA GLY A 261 -2.92 -58.63 -6.63
C GLY A 261 -3.34 -58.65 -5.16
N TYR A 262 -2.53 -59.26 -4.30
CA TYR A 262 -2.75 -59.30 -2.85
C TYR A 262 -1.93 -58.25 -2.07
N VAL A 263 -1.20 -57.36 -2.75
CA VAL A 263 -0.36 -56.33 -2.11
C VAL A 263 -1.17 -55.03 -1.93
N PRO A 264 -1.38 -54.54 -0.69
CA PRO A 264 -2.12 -53.30 -0.43
C PRO A 264 -1.22 -52.07 -0.56
N VAL A 265 -1.35 -51.31 -1.66
CA VAL A 265 -0.60 -50.05 -1.87
C VAL A 265 -1.30 -48.89 -1.17
N VAL A 266 -0.66 -48.35 -0.13
CA VAL A 266 -1.22 -47.26 0.68
C VAL A 266 -0.74 -45.89 0.18
N ILE A 267 -1.69 -44.99 -0.07
CA ILE A 267 -1.49 -43.63 -0.59
C ILE A 267 -2.13 -42.63 0.36
N THR A 268 -1.35 -41.69 0.89
CA THR A 268 -1.83 -40.62 1.78
C THR A 268 -1.61 -39.26 1.13
N PRO A 269 -2.68 -38.58 0.66
CA PRO A 269 -2.55 -37.21 0.18
C PRO A 269 -2.30 -36.22 1.33
N ILE A 270 -1.51 -35.19 1.04
CA ILE A 270 -1.28 -34.03 1.89
C ILE A 270 -1.49 -32.77 1.03
N LEU A 271 -2.45 -31.94 1.40
CA LEU A 271 -2.74 -30.66 0.75
C LEU A 271 -2.25 -29.51 1.65
N THR A 272 -1.34 -28.70 1.13
CA THR A 272 -0.90 -27.46 1.78
C THR A 272 -1.34 -26.26 0.96
N VAL A 273 -1.81 -25.20 1.61
CA VAL A 273 -2.13 -23.93 0.96
C VAL A 273 -1.11 -22.90 1.39
N ASN A 274 -0.47 -22.25 0.42
CA ASN A 274 0.57 -21.26 0.67
C ASN A 274 0.12 -19.89 0.14
N VAL A 275 0.53 -18.84 0.84
CA VAL A 275 0.45 -17.45 0.39
C VAL A 275 1.86 -16.88 0.50
N GLY A 276 2.31 -16.16 -0.52
CA GLY A 276 3.62 -15.55 -0.52
C GLY A 276 3.66 -14.22 -1.22
N LEU A 277 4.75 -13.51 -0.96
CA LEU A 277 5.05 -12.21 -1.51
C LEU A 277 6.53 -12.12 -1.87
N ASP A 278 6.83 -11.41 -2.95
CA ASP A 278 8.17 -11.21 -3.46
C ASP A 278 8.31 -9.78 -4.02
N GLY A 279 9.39 -9.08 -3.71
CA GLY A 279 9.76 -7.79 -4.30
C GLY A 279 10.02 -6.65 -3.30
N GLN A 280 9.68 -5.42 -3.66
CA GLN A 280 9.90 -4.19 -2.91
C GLN A 280 8.60 -3.40 -2.76
N VAL A 281 8.33 -2.94 -1.54
CA VAL A 281 7.13 -2.20 -1.20
C VAL A 281 7.49 -0.85 -0.61
N SER A 282 6.86 0.20 -1.10
CA SER A 282 6.86 1.52 -0.45
C SER A 282 5.62 1.65 0.45
N VAL A 283 5.67 2.48 1.50
CA VAL A 283 4.52 2.75 2.39
C VAL A 283 3.24 3.10 1.60
N GLY A 284 2.10 2.52 1.99
CA GLY A 284 0.78 2.97 1.56
C GLY A 284 0.17 2.21 0.38
N ILE A 285 0.70 1.02 0.04
CA ILE A 285 0.09 0.16 -0.97
C ILE A 285 -1.09 -0.60 -0.35
N THR A 286 -2.28 -0.38 -0.89
CA THR A 286 -3.45 -1.25 -0.72
C THR A 286 -3.82 -1.83 -2.08
N SER A 287 -3.87 -3.15 -2.19
CA SER A 287 -4.33 -3.82 -3.42
C SER A 287 -5.24 -4.99 -3.08
N SER A 288 -6.26 -5.20 -3.90
CA SER A 288 -7.16 -6.34 -3.78
C SER A 288 -7.23 -7.10 -5.11
N VAL A 289 -7.32 -8.42 -5.00
CA VAL A 289 -7.26 -9.36 -6.12
C VAL A 289 -8.42 -10.34 -6.00
N THR A 290 -9.11 -10.62 -7.10
CA THR A 290 -10.00 -11.79 -7.22
C THR A 290 -9.64 -12.61 -8.46
N GLN A 291 -9.18 -13.85 -8.26
CA GLN A 291 -8.81 -14.79 -9.33
C GLN A 291 -9.76 -15.98 -9.34
N LYS A 292 -10.17 -16.44 -10.54
CA LYS A 292 -10.84 -17.74 -10.75
C LYS A 292 -10.12 -18.55 -11.82
N ALA A 293 -9.80 -19.81 -11.54
CA ALA A 293 -9.07 -20.67 -12.48
C ALA A 293 -9.40 -22.16 -12.33
N THR A 294 -9.25 -22.92 -13.41
CA THR A 294 -9.21 -24.39 -13.38
C THR A 294 -7.93 -24.86 -14.04
N LEU A 295 -7.14 -25.66 -13.32
CA LEU A 295 -5.77 -25.97 -13.67
C LEU A 295 -5.51 -27.47 -13.57
N THR A 296 -4.85 -28.03 -14.57
CA THR A 296 -4.33 -29.40 -14.57
C THR A 296 -2.82 -29.35 -14.79
N ALA A 297 -2.07 -29.94 -13.86
CA ALA A 297 -0.61 -30.10 -13.92
C ALA A 297 -0.25 -31.56 -13.65
N GLY A 298 0.68 -32.12 -14.42
CA GLY A 298 0.98 -33.55 -14.34
C GLY A 298 2.21 -33.97 -15.12
N LEU A 299 2.54 -35.26 -15.00
CA LEU A 299 3.66 -35.92 -15.66
C LEU A 299 3.23 -37.32 -16.11
N SER A 300 3.76 -37.75 -17.24
CA SER A 300 3.79 -39.14 -17.65
C SER A 300 5.23 -39.61 -17.83
N TYR A 301 5.44 -40.90 -17.55
CA TYR A 301 6.64 -41.65 -17.84
C TYR A 301 6.26 -42.86 -18.66
N ASP A 302 6.92 -43.09 -19.78
CA ASP A 302 6.77 -44.30 -20.58
C ASP A 302 8.15 -44.76 -21.06
N ASN A 303 8.56 -45.95 -20.60
CA ASN A 303 9.79 -46.64 -21.03
C ASN A 303 11.06 -45.77 -21.06
N GLY A 304 11.29 -44.98 -20.00
CA GLY A 304 12.51 -44.18 -19.85
C GLY A 304 12.37 -42.74 -20.33
N GLN A 305 11.21 -42.31 -20.82
CA GLN A 305 10.95 -40.94 -21.26
C GLN A 305 9.90 -40.26 -20.39
N TRP A 306 10.16 -39.01 -20.02
CA TRP A 306 9.26 -38.14 -19.25
C TRP A 306 8.56 -37.15 -20.18
N GLU A 307 7.24 -37.02 -20.06
CA GLU A 307 6.45 -36.02 -20.76
C GLU A 307 5.56 -35.24 -19.77
N PRO A 308 5.53 -33.91 -19.84
CA PRO A 308 4.63 -33.12 -19.02
C PRO A 308 3.18 -33.13 -19.51
N ILE A 309 2.23 -32.99 -18.60
CA ILE A 309 0.79 -32.84 -18.88
C ILE A 309 0.31 -31.52 -18.28
N SER A 310 -0.22 -30.61 -19.11
CA SER A 310 -0.74 -29.32 -18.63
C SER A 310 -1.97 -28.86 -19.40
N ASN A 311 -2.98 -28.33 -18.70
CA ASN A 311 -4.12 -27.63 -19.28
C ASN A 311 -4.63 -26.58 -18.29
N PHE A 312 -5.12 -25.42 -18.75
CA PHE A 312 -5.67 -24.40 -17.85
C PHE A 312 -6.70 -23.47 -18.50
N SER A 313 -7.67 -23.01 -17.70
CA SER A 313 -8.58 -21.90 -18.00
C SER A 313 -8.48 -20.82 -16.90
N LYS A 314 -8.76 -19.57 -17.25
CA LYS A 314 -8.53 -18.40 -16.39
C LYS A 314 -9.56 -17.29 -16.60
N ASP A 315 -9.96 -16.68 -15.50
CA ASP A 315 -10.70 -15.42 -15.45
C ASP A 315 -10.13 -14.55 -14.30
N PHE A 316 -9.79 -13.29 -14.59
CA PHE A 316 -9.15 -12.37 -13.64
C PHE A 316 -10.04 -11.15 -13.44
N GLN A 317 -10.31 -10.79 -12.18
CA GLN A 317 -10.94 -9.53 -11.79
C GLN A 317 -10.02 -8.77 -10.83
N TYR A 318 -9.89 -7.46 -11.03
CA TYR A 318 -8.98 -6.62 -10.23
C TYR A 318 -9.59 -5.25 -9.98
N GLU A 319 -9.19 -4.64 -8.88
CA GLU A 319 -9.32 -3.19 -8.64
C GLU A 319 -7.94 -2.55 -8.91
N PRO A 320 -7.86 -1.44 -9.66
CA PRO A 320 -6.58 -0.76 -9.89
C PRO A 320 -5.90 -0.37 -8.56
N PRO A 321 -4.57 -0.57 -8.43
CA PRO A 321 -3.87 -0.22 -7.20
C PRO A 321 -3.80 1.31 -7.03
N SER A 322 -3.90 1.79 -5.78
CA SER A 322 -3.61 3.17 -5.42
C SER A 322 -2.13 3.28 -5.04
N LEU A 323 -1.36 4.08 -5.77
CA LEU A 323 0.09 4.18 -5.64
C LEU A 323 0.53 5.64 -5.57
N SER A 324 1.62 5.91 -4.86
CA SER A 324 2.26 7.24 -4.78
C SER A 324 3.78 7.19 -4.87
N SER A 325 4.33 6.05 -5.29
CA SER A 325 5.77 5.75 -5.25
C SER A 325 6.08 4.54 -6.12
N ASN A 326 7.37 4.23 -6.27
CA ASN A 326 7.82 3.00 -6.91
C ASN A 326 7.40 1.77 -6.09
N ALA A 327 7.13 0.68 -6.78
CA ALA A 327 6.81 -0.61 -6.19
C ALA A 327 7.10 -1.73 -7.19
N GLU A 328 7.66 -2.83 -6.73
CA GLU A 328 7.77 -4.05 -7.53
C GLU A 328 7.28 -5.17 -6.64
N LEU A 329 6.06 -5.66 -6.82
CA LEU A 329 5.44 -6.58 -5.87
C LEU A 329 4.73 -7.71 -6.57
N LYS A 330 5.18 -8.94 -6.34
CA LYS A 330 4.51 -10.17 -6.75
C LYS A 330 3.86 -10.84 -5.55
N VAL A 331 2.56 -11.10 -5.64
CA VAL A 331 1.75 -11.73 -4.60
C VAL A 331 1.17 -12.99 -5.19
N TYR A 332 1.35 -14.10 -4.51
CA TYR A 332 0.91 -15.39 -5.02
C TYR A 332 0.25 -16.23 -3.94
N ALA A 333 -0.68 -17.06 -4.37
CA ALA A 333 -1.30 -18.06 -3.52
C ALA A 333 -1.67 -19.29 -4.33
N GLY A 334 -1.75 -20.42 -3.63
CA GLY A 334 -2.30 -21.61 -4.22
C GLY A 334 -1.96 -22.89 -3.46
N PRO A 335 -2.55 -24.01 -3.88
CA PRO A 335 -2.33 -25.31 -3.27
C PRO A 335 -1.09 -26.04 -3.80
N GLN A 336 -0.50 -26.81 -2.92
CA GLN A 336 0.43 -27.88 -3.25
C GLN A 336 -0.13 -29.21 -2.73
N LEU A 337 -0.28 -30.17 -3.63
CA LEU A 337 -0.69 -31.54 -3.33
C LEU A 337 0.51 -32.47 -3.38
N ASN A 338 0.74 -33.22 -2.31
CA ASN A 338 1.76 -34.25 -2.22
C ASN A 338 1.06 -35.61 -2.01
N LEU A 339 1.42 -36.64 -2.78
CA LEU A 339 0.98 -38.01 -2.53
C LEU A 339 2.11 -38.77 -1.84
N MET A 340 1.85 -39.22 -0.61
CA MET A 340 2.78 -40.07 0.14
C MET A 340 2.45 -41.53 -0.16
N LEU A 341 3.42 -42.31 -0.61
CA LEU A 341 3.30 -43.76 -0.82
C LEU A 341 3.97 -44.44 0.37
N TYR A 342 3.20 -45.17 1.18
CA TYR A 342 3.69 -45.74 2.45
C TYR A 342 4.42 -44.74 3.36
N GLY A 343 3.98 -43.47 3.37
CA GLY A 343 4.60 -42.40 4.16
C GLY A 343 5.85 -41.79 3.54
N VAL A 344 6.34 -42.32 2.41
CA VAL A 344 7.47 -41.77 1.64
C VAL A 344 6.94 -40.83 0.56
N ALA A 345 7.60 -39.70 0.34
CA ALA A 345 7.19 -38.72 -0.67
C ALA A 345 7.22 -39.34 -2.08
N GLY A 346 6.08 -39.31 -2.79
CA GLY A 346 5.93 -39.78 -4.16
C GLY A 346 5.77 -38.61 -5.15
N PRO A 347 4.70 -38.60 -5.98
CA PRO A 347 4.42 -37.48 -6.86
C PRO A 347 3.80 -36.29 -6.11
N TYR A 348 4.12 -35.09 -6.58
CA TYR A 348 3.56 -33.84 -6.06
C TYR A 348 3.31 -32.86 -7.20
N GLY A 349 2.37 -31.94 -6.97
CA GLY A 349 2.06 -30.85 -7.89
C GLY A 349 1.74 -29.57 -7.12
N ASN A 350 2.36 -28.47 -7.55
CA ASN A 350 2.13 -27.12 -7.05
C ASN A 350 1.42 -26.31 -8.13
N ILE A 351 0.39 -25.56 -7.74
CA ILE A 351 -0.33 -24.67 -8.62
C ILE A 351 -0.51 -23.35 -7.87
N THR A 352 -0.06 -22.26 -8.47
CA THR A 352 -0.10 -20.92 -7.86
C THR A 352 -0.67 -19.91 -8.84
N GLY A 353 -1.65 -19.14 -8.38
CA GLY A 353 -2.06 -17.90 -8.99
C GLY A 353 -1.24 -16.74 -8.43
N TYR A 354 -0.97 -15.73 -9.25
CA TYR A 354 -0.27 -14.54 -8.77
C TYR A 354 -0.75 -13.26 -9.45
N LEU A 355 -0.63 -12.13 -8.74
CA LEU A 355 -0.53 -10.81 -9.35
C LEU A 355 0.88 -10.26 -9.18
N GLU A 356 1.27 -9.39 -10.09
CA GLU A 356 2.56 -8.75 -10.11
C GLU A 356 2.35 -7.28 -10.49
N LEU A 357 2.74 -6.38 -9.60
CA LEU A 357 2.70 -4.94 -9.78
C LEU A 357 4.12 -4.44 -10.04
N ASP A 358 4.28 -3.71 -11.13
CA ASP A 358 5.51 -3.00 -11.46
C ASP A 358 5.20 -1.52 -11.58
N ALA A 359 5.73 -0.70 -10.69
CA ALA A 359 5.50 0.74 -10.62
C ALA A 359 6.84 1.49 -10.57
N ASP A 360 7.04 2.35 -11.56
CA ASP A 360 8.15 3.27 -11.69
C ASP A 360 7.58 4.65 -12.01
N VAL A 361 7.63 5.56 -11.04
CA VAL A 361 7.12 6.94 -11.15
C VAL A 361 7.81 7.76 -12.26
N SER A 362 8.95 7.30 -12.77
CA SER A 362 9.67 7.92 -13.88
C SER A 362 9.29 7.36 -15.26
N ALA A 363 8.57 6.23 -15.30
CA ALA A 363 8.13 5.57 -16.52
C ALA A 363 6.77 6.08 -17.03
N ASN A 364 6.42 5.73 -18.26
CA ASN A 364 5.08 5.92 -18.83
C ASN A 364 4.70 4.71 -19.69
N PRO A 365 3.70 3.91 -19.30
CA PRO A 365 2.91 4.02 -18.08
C PRO A 365 3.77 3.84 -16.82
N TRP A 366 3.49 4.61 -15.77
CA TRP A 366 4.28 4.59 -14.53
C TRP A 366 3.94 3.42 -13.60
N TRP A 367 2.91 2.64 -13.93
CA TRP A 367 2.70 1.32 -13.34
C TRP A 367 2.01 0.37 -14.31
N ASN A 368 2.26 -0.92 -14.12
CA ASN A 368 1.68 -2.06 -14.83
C ASN A 368 1.26 -3.12 -13.81
N LEU A 369 0.04 -3.64 -13.95
CA LEU A 369 -0.47 -4.74 -13.15
C LEU A 369 -0.63 -5.97 -14.03
N TYR A 370 0.00 -7.07 -13.64
CA TYR A 370 -0.04 -8.35 -14.31
C TYR A 370 -0.73 -9.39 -13.43
N GLY A 371 -1.40 -10.34 -14.07
CA GLY A 371 -1.89 -11.55 -13.44
C GLY A 371 -1.28 -12.76 -14.12
N GLY A 372 -1.01 -13.80 -13.34
CA GLY A 372 -0.36 -14.98 -13.84
C GLY A 372 -0.65 -16.24 -13.06
N ILE A 373 -0.18 -17.34 -13.62
CA ILE A 373 -0.37 -18.69 -13.11
C ILE A 373 0.95 -19.43 -13.30
N GLN A 374 1.42 -20.06 -12.23
CA GLN A 374 2.58 -20.94 -12.23
C GLN A 374 2.20 -22.34 -11.77
N ALA A 375 2.72 -23.36 -12.42
CA ALA A 375 2.55 -24.74 -11.97
C ALA A 375 3.87 -25.50 -12.09
N ASP A 376 4.17 -26.28 -11.05
CA ASP A 376 5.32 -27.16 -10.97
C ASP A 376 4.85 -28.56 -10.63
N VAL A 377 5.57 -29.57 -11.10
CA VAL A 377 5.23 -30.97 -10.84
C VAL A 377 6.51 -31.78 -10.70
N GLY A 378 6.51 -32.74 -9.79
CA GLY A 378 7.64 -33.63 -9.61
C GLY A 378 7.26 -34.97 -9.00
N VAL A 379 8.21 -35.89 -9.02
CA VAL A 379 8.09 -37.23 -8.43
C VAL A 379 9.41 -37.59 -7.77
N LYS A 380 9.33 -38.02 -6.51
CA LYS A 380 10.44 -38.65 -5.78
C LYS A 380 10.27 -40.18 -5.87
N PHE A 381 11.31 -40.89 -6.34
CA PHE A 381 11.20 -42.30 -6.77
C PHE A 381 11.61 -43.35 -5.75
N GLU A 382 12.07 -42.96 -4.57
CA GLU A 382 12.66 -43.89 -3.59
C GLU A 382 11.74 -45.07 -3.21
N VAL A 383 10.42 -44.87 -3.28
CA VAL A 383 9.40 -45.89 -2.98
C VAL A 383 8.83 -46.59 -4.22
N LEU A 384 9.14 -46.12 -5.43
CA LEU A 384 8.61 -46.66 -6.69
C LEU A 384 9.60 -47.60 -7.39
N ASP A 385 10.84 -47.16 -7.61
CA ASP A 385 11.90 -47.94 -8.26
C ASP A 385 13.29 -47.36 -7.91
N HIS A 386 14.18 -48.18 -7.34
CA HIS A 386 15.54 -47.78 -6.96
C HIS A 386 16.44 -47.36 -8.14
N LEU A 387 16.05 -47.68 -9.37
CA LEU A 387 16.86 -47.43 -10.58
C LEU A 387 16.60 -46.08 -11.25
N ILE A 388 15.58 -45.33 -10.82
CA ILE A 388 15.16 -44.08 -11.46
C ILE A 388 15.36 -42.92 -10.48
N ALA A 389 16.13 -41.91 -10.88
CA ALA A 389 16.30 -40.70 -10.08
C ALA A 389 15.02 -39.84 -10.09
N GLY A 390 14.83 -39.04 -9.03
CA GLY A 390 13.79 -37.99 -8.96
C GLY A 390 13.66 -37.20 -10.26
N TYR A 391 12.42 -36.87 -10.65
CA TYR A 391 12.15 -35.97 -11.77
C TYR A 391 11.31 -34.79 -11.31
N GLU A 392 11.67 -33.60 -11.76
CA GLU A 392 10.95 -32.36 -11.46
C GLU A 392 10.92 -31.50 -12.72
N LYS A 393 9.75 -30.92 -12.99
CA LYS A 393 9.54 -29.92 -14.02
C LYS A 393 8.97 -28.66 -13.38
N THR A 394 9.85 -27.68 -13.18
CA THR A 394 9.47 -26.32 -12.79
C THR A 394 8.99 -25.52 -14.00
N GLY A 395 8.11 -24.55 -13.77
CA GLY A 395 7.54 -23.69 -14.81
C GLY A 395 6.81 -24.50 -15.88
N LEU A 396 6.14 -25.60 -15.50
CA LEU A 396 5.31 -26.39 -16.40
C LEU A 396 4.22 -25.52 -17.03
N ILE A 397 3.58 -24.70 -16.19
CA ILE A 397 2.80 -23.55 -16.62
C ILE A 397 3.52 -22.32 -16.08
N ASP A 398 3.79 -21.35 -16.96
CA ASP A 398 4.31 -20.04 -16.58
C ASP A 398 3.59 -18.99 -17.45
N TYR A 399 2.38 -18.65 -17.03
CA TYR A 399 1.50 -17.74 -17.76
C TYR A 399 1.48 -16.38 -17.08
N ARG A 400 1.68 -15.31 -17.85
CA ARG A 400 1.65 -13.92 -17.39
C ARG A 400 0.85 -13.07 -18.38
N LYS A 401 -0.04 -12.21 -17.88
CA LYS A 401 -0.89 -11.32 -18.69
C LYS A 401 -0.97 -9.93 -18.07
N LEU A 402 -0.79 -8.88 -18.87
CA LEU A 402 -1.07 -7.50 -18.47
C LEU A 402 -2.58 -7.32 -18.26
N LEU A 403 -2.97 -6.91 -17.05
CA LEU A 403 -4.36 -6.68 -16.65
C LEU A 403 -4.74 -5.20 -16.75
N ALA A 404 -3.85 -4.32 -16.26
CA ALA A 404 -4.04 -2.87 -16.22
C ALA A 404 -2.69 -2.13 -16.25
N PHE A 405 -2.73 -0.83 -16.55
CA PHE A 405 -1.58 0.06 -16.49
C PHE A 405 -2.04 1.51 -16.29
N ALA A 406 -1.14 2.39 -15.85
CA ALA A 406 -1.44 3.81 -15.70
C ALA A 406 -1.73 4.51 -17.04
N SER A 407 -2.87 5.18 -17.17
CA SER A 407 -3.21 5.93 -18.40
C SER A 407 -2.67 7.36 -18.43
N THR A 408 -2.06 7.83 -17.34
CA THR A 408 -1.59 9.22 -17.16
C THR A 408 -0.16 9.25 -16.66
N THR A 409 0.54 10.37 -16.88
CA THR A 409 1.88 10.60 -16.33
C THR A 409 1.78 10.80 -14.82
N TYR A 410 2.69 10.19 -14.04
CA TYR A 410 2.74 10.44 -12.61
C TYR A 410 3.04 11.93 -12.36
N THR A 411 2.13 12.61 -11.67
CA THR A 411 2.39 13.98 -11.20
C THR A 411 2.72 13.90 -9.72
N GLN A 412 3.96 14.21 -9.38
CA GLN A 412 4.42 14.15 -8.00
C GLN A 412 3.56 15.09 -7.13
N PRO A 413 3.08 14.65 -5.96
CA PRO A 413 2.25 15.49 -5.11
C PRO A 413 3.05 16.68 -4.56
N GLY A 414 2.32 17.72 -4.16
CA GLY A 414 2.85 18.73 -3.25
C GLY A 414 2.37 18.48 -1.83
N THR A 415 2.68 19.40 -0.93
CA THR A 415 2.25 19.35 0.47
C THR A 415 1.45 20.60 0.81
N VAL A 416 0.34 20.44 1.53
CA VAL A 416 -0.34 21.55 2.21
C VAL A 416 -0.08 21.49 3.70
N SER A 417 0.33 22.60 4.29
CA SER A 417 0.66 22.66 5.72
C SER A 417 0.16 23.95 6.37
N GLY A 418 -0.06 23.92 7.67
CA GLY A 418 -0.56 25.06 8.41
C GLY A 418 -0.82 24.72 9.88
N SER A 419 -1.59 25.58 10.54
CA SER A 419 -2.02 25.39 11.93
C SER A 419 -3.50 25.74 12.12
N VAL A 420 -4.11 25.15 13.14
CA VAL A 420 -5.47 25.45 13.57
C VAL A 420 -5.44 25.90 15.02
N LYS A 421 -6.15 27.00 15.32
CA LYS A 421 -6.20 27.61 16.65
C LYS A 421 -7.63 27.92 17.05
N ASN A 422 -7.86 28.06 18.35
CA ASN A 422 -9.11 28.57 18.90
C ASN A 422 -9.22 30.07 18.63
N ALA A 423 -10.33 30.50 18.03
CA ALA A 423 -10.54 31.88 17.60
C ALA A 423 -10.51 32.92 18.74
N LEU A 424 -10.84 32.53 19.97
CA LEU A 424 -10.95 33.43 21.11
C LEU A 424 -9.66 33.48 21.94
N THR A 425 -9.05 32.32 22.19
CA THR A 425 -7.86 32.20 23.05
C THR A 425 -6.54 32.19 22.27
N ASN A 426 -6.60 32.07 20.94
CA ASN A 426 -5.45 31.90 20.05
C ASN A 426 -4.56 30.68 20.40
N THR A 427 -5.07 29.73 21.19
CA THR A 427 -4.35 28.51 21.56
C THR A 427 -4.48 27.46 20.45
N ALA A 428 -3.44 26.66 20.25
CA ALA A 428 -3.45 25.55 19.30
C ALA A 428 -4.59 24.55 19.56
N LEU A 429 -5.18 24.01 18.49
CA LEU A 429 -6.20 22.97 18.55
C LEU A 429 -5.69 21.67 17.93
N SER A 430 -5.51 20.65 18.76
CA SER A 430 -5.20 19.28 18.32
C SER A 430 -6.44 18.53 17.85
N GLU A 431 -6.26 17.44 17.12
CA GLU A 431 -7.33 16.54 16.66
C GLU A 431 -8.47 17.27 15.93
N VAL A 432 -8.12 18.29 15.14
CA VAL A 432 -9.03 18.89 14.16
C VAL A 432 -8.95 18.03 12.92
N THR A 433 -10.09 17.49 12.45
CA THR A 433 -10.17 16.74 11.20
C THR A 433 -10.08 17.69 10.01
N ILE A 434 -9.16 17.39 9.09
CA ILE A 434 -8.86 18.18 7.91
C ILE A 434 -9.16 17.32 6.68
N LYS A 435 -10.08 17.76 5.84
CA LYS A 435 -10.45 17.07 4.61
C LYS A 435 -10.18 17.94 3.39
N VAL A 436 -9.41 17.42 2.45
CA VAL A 436 -9.09 18.10 1.19
C VAL A 436 -10.01 17.57 0.11
N TYR A 437 -10.67 18.48 -0.60
CA TYR A 437 -11.60 18.19 -1.68
C TYR A 437 -11.12 18.80 -2.99
N LYS A 438 -11.32 18.08 -4.09
CA LYS A 438 -11.33 18.63 -5.44
C LYS A 438 -12.72 18.42 -6.02
N GLU A 439 -13.39 19.52 -6.34
CA GLU A 439 -14.82 19.50 -6.66
C GLU A 439 -15.63 18.85 -5.52
N SER A 440 -16.23 17.67 -5.75
CA SER A 440 -17.00 16.91 -4.74
C SER A 440 -16.25 15.70 -4.18
N SER A 441 -15.08 15.35 -4.73
CA SER A 441 -14.32 14.17 -4.32
C SER A 441 -13.36 14.50 -3.18
N GLU A 442 -13.40 13.69 -2.11
CA GLU A 442 -12.39 13.73 -1.05
C GLU A 442 -11.07 13.16 -1.58
N ILE A 443 -9.99 13.92 -1.44
CA ILE A 443 -8.66 13.60 -1.98
C ILE A 443 -7.76 13.01 -0.90
N THR A 444 -7.77 13.62 0.27
CA THR A 444 -6.99 13.17 1.42
C THR A 444 -7.61 13.72 2.70
N THR A 445 -7.29 13.08 3.83
CA THR A 445 -7.75 13.47 5.16
C THR A 445 -6.60 13.35 6.16
N GLY A 446 -6.64 14.15 7.21
CA GLY A 446 -5.74 14.01 8.34
C GLY A 446 -6.21 14.79 9.55
N THR A 447 -5.35 14.88 10.57
CA THR A 447 -5.67 15.61 11.81
C THR A 447 -4.53 16.49 12.25
N THR A 448 -4.84 17.53 13.03
CA THR A 448 -3.81 18.33 13.70
C THR A 448 -3.18 17.59 14.88
N ASN A 449 -1.87 17.80 15.10
CA ASN A 449 -1.15 17.27 16.26
C ASN A 449 -1.39 18.11 17.54
N SER A 450 -0.69 17.80 18.64
CA SER A 450 -0.79 18.51 19.92
C SER A 450 -0.43 20.00 19.86
N SER A 451 0.43 20.41 18.91
CA SER A 451 0.78 21.80 18.63
C SER A 451 -0.20 22.48 17.66
N GLY A 452 -1.28 21.80 17.28
CA GLY A 452 -2.29 22.29 16.35
C GLY A 452 -1.84 22.37 14.90
N THR A 453 -0.72 21.76 14.52
CA THR A 453 -0.21 21.79 13.14
C THR A 453 -0.60 20.56 12.35
N TYR A 454 -0.62 20.72 11.02
CA TYR A 454 -0.88 19.65 10.07
C TYR A 454 0.03 19.75 8.85
N SER A 455 0.20 18.60 8.17
CA SER A 455 0.90 18.50 6.89
C SER A 455 0.29 17.33 6.11
N LEU A 456 -0.26 17.60 4.92
CA LEU A 456 -0.95 16.60 4.09
C LEU A 456 -0.34 16.59 2.69
N SER A 457 -0.08 15.39 2.16
CA SER A 457 0.29 15.18 0.76
C SER A 457 -0.95 15.33 -0.13
N VAL A 458 -0.87 16.20 -1.14
CA VAL A 458 -1.99 16.50 -2.04
C VAL A 458 -1.47 16.50 -3.49
N PRO A 459 -2.16 15.84 -4.44
CA PRO A 459 -1.80 15.90 -5.85
C PRO A 459 -1.64 17.35 -6.32
N ALA A 460 -0.63 17.62 -7.15
CA ALA A 460 -0.46 18.96 -7.70
C ALA A 460 -1.70 19.41 -8.50
N GLY A 461 -2.07 20.67 -8.39
CA GLY A 461 -3.23 21.25 -9.07
C GLY A 461 -3.82 22.44 -8.33
N SER A 462 -4.84 23.04 -8.93
CA SER A 462 -5.57 24.19 -8.40
C SER A 462 -7.04 23.85 -8.08
N GLY A 463 -7.71 24.78 -7.39
CA GLY A 463 -9.14 24.70 -7.09
C GLY A 463 -9.48 23.77 -5.92
N TYR A 464 -8.52 23.46 -5.06
CA TYR A 464 -8.80 22.64 -3.88
C TYR A 464 -9.60 23.43 -2.83
N ARG A 465 -10.54 22.74 -2.18
CA ARG A 465 -11.23 23.20 -0.96
C ARG A 465 -10.75 22.36 0.22
N ILE A 466 -10.45 22.98 1.35
CA ILE A 466 -10.07 22.30 2.57
C ILE A 466 -11.08 22.61 3.66
N GLU A 467 -11.62 21.57 4.28
CA GLU A 467 -12.57 21.65 5.38
C GLU A 467 -11.89 21.30 6.70
N PHE A 468 -12.10 22.12 7.72
CA PHE A 468 -11.56 21.94 9.07
C PHE A 468 -12.73 21.76 10.03
N SER A 469 -12.83 20.58 10.65
CA SER A 469 -13.94 20.23 11.54
C SER A 469 -13.45 19.63 12.85
N LYS A 470 -14.08 20.03 13.96
CA LYS A 470 -13.84 19.46 15.30
C LYS A 470 -15.14 19.53 16.09
N THR A 471 -15.48 18.47 16.83
CA THR A 471 -16.65 18.48 17.71
C THR A 471 -16.57 19.64 18.69
N GLY A 472 -17.68 20.38 18.84
CA GLY A 472 -17.73 21.58 19.68
C GLY A 472 -17.25 22.87 18.98
N TYR A 473 -16.85 22.79 17.71
CA TYR A 473 -16.42 23.95 16.93
C TYR A 473 -17.21 24.08 15.63
N ILE A 474 -17.34 25.31 15.14
CA ILE A 474 -17.93 25.63 13.83
C ILE A 474 -16.93 25.23 12.74
N THR A 475 -17.40 24.50 11.73
CA THR A 475 -16.58 24.10 10.58
C THR A 475 -16.07 25.32 9.82
N ALA A 476 -14.77 25.34 9.53
CA ALA A 476 -14.13 26.35 8.68
C ALA A 476 -13.79 25.76 7.31
N ASN A 477 -13.90 26.59 6.26
CA ASN A 477 -13.60 26.18 4.89
C ASN A 477 -12.61 27.17 4.24
N TYR A 478 -11.59 26.61 3.60
CA TYR A 478 -10.56 27.32 2.86
C TYR A 478 -10.68 26.95 1.37
N TYR A 479 -10.79 27.95 0.50
CA TYR A 479 -11.08 27.74 -0.92
C TYR A 479 -9.93 28.13 -1.84
N ASP A 480 -10.03 27.64 -3.08
CA ASP A 480 -9.17 27.99 -4.21
C ASP A 480 -7.67 27.85 -3.91
N ILE A 481 -7.31 26.73 -3.28
CA ILE A 481 -5.92 26.40 -2.99
C ILE A 481 -5.28 25.78 -4.23
N THR A 482 -4.09 26.29 -4.57
CA THR A 482 -3.19 25.71 -5.56
C THR A 482 -1.98 25.09 -4.87
N ILE A 483 -1.68 23.86 -5.25
CA ILE A 483 -0.56 23.05 -4.76
C ILE A 483 0.34 22.71 -5.95
N ASP A 484 1.60 23.14 -5.90
CA ASP A 484 2.59 22.80 -6.92
C ASP A 484 3.34 21.51 -6.52
N ALA A 485 3.69 20.69 -7.51
CA ALA A 485 4.43 19.45 -7.31
C ALA A 485 5.74 19.69 -6.57
N ASN A 486 6.10 18.83 -5.61
CA ASN A 486 7.34 18.92 -4.81
C ASN A 486 7.52 20.23 -4.03
N THR A 487 6.45 20.98 -3.77
CA THR A 487 6.49 22.18 -2.94
C THR A 487 5.60 22.04 -1.70
N THR A 488 5.87 22.85 -0.68
CA THR A 488 4.96 23.01 0.45
C THR A 488 4.21 24.33 0.36
N LYS A 489 2.88 24.27 0.29
CA LYS A 489 1.98 25.42 0.40
C LYS A 489 1.59 25.60 1.86
N TYR A 490 2.11 26.65 2.48
CA TYR A 490 1.70 27.07 3.81
C TYR A 490 0.42 27.92 3.75
N LEU A 491 -0.58 27.54 4.53
CA LEU A 491 -1.81 28.33 4.74
C LEU A 491 -1.67 29.23 5.96
N GLU A 492 -2.46 30.31 6.00
CA GLU A 492 -2.63 31.08 7.23
C GLU A 492 -3.26 30.21 8.33
N ALA A 493 -3.07 30.61 9.59
CA ALA A 493 -3.65 29.88 10.72
C ALA A 493 -5.18 29.90 10.63
N VAL A 494 -5.81 28.73 10.63
CA VAL A 494 -7.26 28.62 10.59
C VAL A 494 -7.81 28.77 12.01
N LEU A 495 -8.71 29.72 12.20
CA LEU A 495 -9.35 29.99 13.49
C LEU A 495 -10.70 29.27 13.57
N GLN A 496 -10.82 28.31 14.48
CA GLN A 496 -12.09 27.64 14.76
C GLN A 496 -12.81 28.32 15.93
N ILE A 497 -14.12 28.53 15.74
CA ILE A 497 -14.99 29.20 16.69
C ILE A 497 -15.72 28.13 17.50
N ASP A 498 -15.65 28.22 18.83
CA ASP A 498 -16.44 27.35 19.71
C ASP A 498 -17.94 27.57 19.46
N VAL A 499 -18.72 26.48 19.35
CA VAL A 499 -20.17 26.57 19.07
C VAL A 499 -20.96 27.36 20.11
N ALA A 500 -20.42 27.57 21.31
CA ALA A 500 -20.95 28.49 22.31
C ALA A 500 -21.04 29.95 21.80
N HIS A 501 -20.26 30.30 20.77
CA HIS A 501 -20.22 31.61 20.12
C HIS A 501 -20.77 31.58 18.69
N SER A 502 -21.74 30.71 18.39
CA SER A 502 -22.34 30.52 17.05
C SER A 502 -23.35 31.60 16.62
N GLY A 503 -23.70 32.53 17.51
CA GLY A 503 -24.60 33.65 17.20
C GLY A 503 -24.00 34.67 16.23
N ALA A 504 -24.74 35.75 15.95
CA ALA A 504 -24.21 36.85 15.15
C ALA A 504 -23.27 37.76 15.98
N GLY A 505 -22.22 38.27 15.33
CA GLY A 505 -21.24 39.20 15.88
C GLY A 505 -21.02 40.40 14.95
N ASN A 506 -20.03 41.21 15.29
CA ASN A 506 -19.60 42.36 14.47
C ASN A 506 -18.14 42.22 14.08
N ILE A 507 -17.78 42.71 12.90
CA ILE A 507 -16.42 42.76 12.36
C ILE A 507 -16.03 44.23 12.24
N SER A 508 -14.83 44.62 12.68
CA SER A 508 -14.30 45.96 12.43
C SER A 508 -12.76 45.98 12.33
N GLY A 509 -12.25 46.97 11.61
CA GLY A 509 -10.82 47.20 11.42
C GLY A 509 -10.56 48.46 10.59
N ASN A 510 -9.30 48.66 10.21
CA ASN A 510 -8.87 49.78 9.36
C ASN A 510 -8.22 49.27 8.08
N ILE A 511 -8.46 49.97 6.97
CA ILE A 511 -7.72 49.78 5.72
C ILE A 511 -6.67 50.87 5.58
N VAL A 512 -5.40 50.48 5.52
CA VAL A 512 -4.25 51.40 5.38
C VAL A 512 -3.59 51.30 4.02
N ASN A 513 -3.00 52.41 3.57
CA ASN A 513 -2.20 52.45 2.36
C ASN A 513 -0.84 51.80 2.60
N ALA A 514 -0.48 50.81 1.80
CA ALA A 514 0.78 50.07 1.91
C ALA A 514 2.04 50.97 1.88
N LEU A 515 1.98 52.09 1.17
CA LEU A 515 3.13 53.00 1.00
C LEU A 515 3.29 54.01 2.14
N THR A 516 2.25 54.26 2.93
CA THR A 516 2.26 55.37 3.90
C THR A 516 1.80 54.99 5.30
N GLY A 517 1.16 53.83 5.47
CA GLY A 517 0.56 53.39 6.76
C GLY A 517 -0.70 54.18 7.14
N ILE A 518 -1.14 55.14 6.32
CA ILE A 518 -2.28 56.01 6.63
C ILE A 518 -3.58 55.34 6.15
N GLY A 519 -4.64 55.47 6.97
CA GLY A 519 -5.98 55.00 6.65
C GLY A 519 -6.56 55.62 5.38
N VAL A 520 -7.24 54.81 4.56
CA VAL A 520 -7.80 55.25 3.27
C VAL A 520 -9.32 55.25 3.29
N SER A 521 -9.93 56.42 3.10
CA SER A 521 -11.38 56.59 3.03
C SER A 521 -11.97 56.33 1.65
N GLY A 522 -13.25 55.95 1.59
CA GLY A 522 -14.00 55.83 0.33
C GLY A 522 -13.75 54.54 -0.44
N LEU A 523 -13.12 53.54 0.18
CA LEU A 523 -12.95 52.20 -0.39
C LEU A 523 -14.16 51.33 -0.08
N THR A 524 -14.57 50.51 -1.03
CA THR A 524 -15.60 49.48 -0.81
C THR A 524 -14.95 48.26 -0.19
N VAL A 525 -15.56 47.74 0.88
CA VAL A 525 -15.20 46.47 1.52
C VAL A 525 -16.38 45.51 1.38
N ASP A 526 -16.20 44.45 0.60
CA ASP A 526 -17.20 43.39 0.38
C ASP A 526 -16.83 42.12 1.14
N LEU A 527 -17.81 41.51 1.81
CA LEU A 527 -17.62 40.33 2.65
C LEU A 527 -18.16 39.07 1.99
N ARG A 528 -17.39 37.97 2.01
CA ARG A 528 -17.74 36.65 1.49
C ARG A 528 -17.53 35.57 2.53
N VAL A 529 -18.40 34.56 2.57
CA VAL A 529 -18.28 33.42 3.49
C VAL A 529 -17.12 32.53 3.04
N GLY A 530 -16.26 32.12 3.99
CA GLY A 530 -15.11 31.25 3.75
C GLY A 530 -13.78 31.99 3.67
N ILE A 531 -12.69 31.26 3.82
CA ILE A 531 -11.31 31.76 3.74
C ILE A 531 -10.84 31.68 2.28
N ASN A 532 -10.17 32.73 1.81
CA ASN A 532 -9.63 32.87 0.45
C ASN A 532 -10.70 32.76 -0.66
N VAL A 533 -11.90 33.27 -0.39
CA VAL A 533 -12.99 33.34 -1.38
C VAL A 533 -12.91 34.66 -2.14
N THR A 534 -12.46 34.60 -3.39
CA THR A 534 -12.23 35.78 -4.24
C THR A 534 -13.37 36.07 -5.21
N THR A 535 -14.27 35.12 -5.43
CA THR A 535 -15.42 35.24 -6.35
C THR A 535 -16.72 34.75 -5.71
N GLY A 536 -17.87 35.01 -6.34
CA GLY A 536 -19.18 34.54 -5.88
C GLY A 536 -20.03 35.58 -5.14
N ALA A 537 -20.89 35.12 -4.24
CA ALA A 537 -21.90 35.95 -3.57
C ALA A 537 -21.29 36.89 -2.51
N ILE A 538 -21.66 38.17 -2.55
CA ILE A 538 -21.34 39.17 -1.51
C ILE A 538 -22.45 39.08 -0.47
N ILE A 539 -22.09 38.88 0.80
CA ILE A 539 -23.09 38.78 1.89
C ILE A 539 -23.29 40.10 2.62
N ALA A 540 -22.31 41.00 2.58
CA ALA A 540 -22.37 42.34 3.15
C ALA A 540 -21.37 43.25 2.44
N SER A 541 -21.66 44.55 2.39
CA SER A 541 -20.77 45.58 1.82
C SER A 541 -20.80 46.82 2.71
N THR A 542 -19.65 47.49 2.83
CA THR A 542 -19.49 48.75 3.56
C THR A 542 -18.46 49.64 2.86
N THR A 543 -18.30 50.88 3.32
CA THR A 543 -17.32 51.83 2.78
C THR A 543 -16.45 52.36 3.90
N THR A 544 -15.15 52.47 3.65
CA THR A 544 -14.21 53.03 4.64
C THR A 544 -14.46 54.52 4.87
N VAL A 545 -14.33 54.97 6.12
CA VAL A 545 -14.46 56.40 6.50
C VAL A 545 -13.09 57.10 6.59
N SER A 546 -13.03 58.34 7.08
CA SER A 546 -11.87 59.27 6.96
C SER A 546 -10.54 58.76 7.53
N ASP A 547 -10.56 57.76 8.42
CA ASP A 547 -9.39 57.11 9.04
C ASP A 547 -9.18 55.67 8.51
N GLY A 548 -9.84 55.32 7.42
CA GLY A 548 -9.83 53.96 6.86
C GLY A 548 -10.68 52.95 7.63
N ALA A 549 -11.40 53.35 8.68
CA ALA A 549 -12.21 52.42 9.46
C ALA A 549 -13.36 51.83 8.64
N TYR A 550 -13.63 50.54 8.84
CA TYR A 550 -14.76 49.83 8.28
C TYR A 550 -15.41 48.94 9.35
N GLY A 551 -16.66 48.55 9.11
CA GLY A 551 -17.32 47.59 9.97
C GLY A 551 -18.56 46.95 9.37
N PHE A 552 -18.86 45.75 9.86
CA PHE A 552 -20.06 44.99 9.59
C PHE A 552 -20.73 44.62 10.90
N SER A 553 -22.07 44.68 10.92
CA SER A 553 -22.86 44.33 12.10
C SER A 553 -23.78 43.15 11.82
N ASN A 554 -24.08 42.38 12.86
CA ASN A 554 -25.00 41.24 12.78
C ASN A 554 -24.61 40.20 11.72
N ILE A 555 -23.32 39.88 11.64
CA ILE A 555 -22.76 38.85 10.76
C ILE A 555 -22.73 37.53 11.53
N ALA A 556 -23.28 36.46 10.96
CA ALA A 556 -23.24 35.12 11.56
C ALA A 556 -21.80 34.74 11.97
N ALA A 557 -21.65 33.92 13.01
CA ALA A 557 -20.33 33.44 13.39
C ALA A 557 -19.70 32.61 12.26
N GLY A 558 -18.45 32.89 11.94
CA GLY A 558 -17.76 32.20 10.85
C GLY A 558 -16.49 32.89 10.39
N ASN A 559 -15.80 32.22 9.48
CA ASN A 559 -14.63 32.75 8.77
C ASN A 559 -15.06 33.35 7.43
N TYR A 560 -14.48 34.47 7.07
CA TYR A 560 -14.86 35.28 5.91
C TYR A 560 -13.64 35.83 5.18
N THR A 561 -13.83 36.19 3.92
CA THR A 561 -12.86 36.94 3.12
C THR A 561 -13.41 38.34 2.87
N ALA A 562 -12.65 39.37 3.25
CA ALA A 562 -12.92 40.75 2.91
C ALA A 562 -12.18 41.12 1.62
N MET A 563 -12.91 41.64 0.64
CA MET A 563 -12.39 42.20 -0.61
C MET A 563 -12.45 43.72 -0.55
N VAL A 564 -11.30 44.39 -0.66
CA VAL A 564 -11.21 45.85 -0.68
C VAL A 564 -10.94 46.33 -2.10
N SER A 565 -11.72 47.31 -2.55
CA SER A 565 -11.55 47.92 -3.87
C SER A 565 -11.85 49.42 -3.86
N GLY A 566 -11.19 50.15 -4.77
CA GLY A 566 -11.38 51.58 -4.93
C GLY A 566 -10.54 52.14 -6.08
N SER A 567 -10.89 53.33 -6.56
CA SER A 567 -10.17 53.97 -7.67
C SER A 567 -8.72 54.27 -7.28
N GLY A 568 -7.77 53.95 -8.18
CA GLY A 568 -6.34 54.19 -7.96
C GLY A 568 -5.62 53.12 -7.14
N TYR A 569 -6.31 52.06 -6.74
CA TYR A 569 -5.74 50.98 -5.92
C TYR A 569 -5.90 49.61 -6.58
N ASN A 570 -4.99 48.70 -6.25
CA ASN A 570 -5.15 47.29 -6.52
C ASN A 570 -6.17 46.67 -5.57
N THR A 571 -7.05 45.81 -6.08
CA THR A 571 -7.97 45.04 -5.23
C THR A 571 -7.17 44.15 -4.27
N ALA A 572 -7.54 44.17 -3.00
CA ALA A 572 -6.90 43.40 -1.94
C ALA A 572 -7.88 42.43 -1.30
N TYR A 573 -7.38 41.28 -0.83
CA TYR A 573 -8.14 40.27 -0.12
C TYR A 573 -7.43 39.90 1.18
N PHE A 574 -8.19 39.80 2.27
CA PHE A 574 -7.70 39.35 3.56
C PHE A 574 -8.81 38.64 4.34
N SER A 575 -8.40 37.78 5.27
CA SER A 575 -9.31 36.97 6.07
C SER A 575 -9.79 37.74 7.30
N VAL A 576 -11.07 37.60 7.61
CA VAL A 576 -11.71 38.16 8.81
C VAL A 576 -12.64 37.13 9.45
N ILE A 577 -12.91 37.27 10.73
CA ILE A 577 -13.73 36.36 11.53
C ILE A 577 -14.82 37.12 12.28
N SER A 578 -16.02 36.55 12.32
CA SER A 578 -17.11 37.01 13.18
C SER A 578 -17.30 36.01 14.32
N ILE A 579 -17.26 36.50 15.57
CA ILE A 579 -17.51 35.70 16.78
C ILE A 579 -18.81 36.16 17.42
N GLY A 580 -19.75 35.24 17.62
CA GLY A 580 -21.10 35.55 18.10
C GLY A 580 -21.13 36.28 19.43
N GLY A 581 -22.00 37.28 19.53
CA GLY A 581 -22.18 38.07 20.75
C GLY A 581 -21.08 39.09 21.06
N SER A 582 -20.12 39.29 20.16
CA SER A 582 -18.98 40.19 20.35
C SER A 582 -18.67 41.04 19.10
N THR A 583 -17.87 42.10 19.29
CA THR A 583 -17.22 42.82 18.19
C THR A 583 -15.79 42.32 18.08
N THR A 584 -15.47 41.65 16.97
CA THR A 584 -14.10 41.25 16.63
C THR A 584 -13.42 42.40 15.90
N ALA A 585 -12.71 43.24 16.66
CA ALA A 585 -12.03 44.43 16.19
C ALA A 585 -10.59 44.16 15.70
N SER A 586 -9.90 45.21 15.25
CA SER A 586 -8.49 45.18 14.81
C SER A 586 -8.19 44.21 13.67
N GLN A 587 -9.21 43.90 12.85
CA GLN A 587 -9.05 43.06 11.67
C GLN A 587 -8.61 43.93 10.50
N ASN A 588 -7.37 44.40 10.55
CA ASN A 588 -6.87 45.41 9.62
C ASN A 588 -6.54 44.81 8.26
N GLY A 589 -6.64 45.64 7.21
CA GLY A 589 -6.26 45.28 5.85
C GLY A 589 -5.32 46.31 5.25
N THR A 590 -4.52 45.89 4.28
CA THR A 590 -3.62 46.77 3.54
C THR A 590 -4.03 46.83 2.08
N ILE A 591 -3.98 48.03 1.49
CA ILE A 591 -4.23 48.23 0.07
C ILE A 591 -3.08 49.02 -0.56
N THR A 592 -2.62 48.61 -1.75
CA THR A 592 -1.56 49.31 -2.47
C THR A 592 -2.13 50.12 -3.63
N PRO A 593 -1.63 51.34 -3.90
CA PRO A 593 -1.87 52.04 -5.15
C PRO A 593 -1.53 51.17 -6.37
N LEU A 594 -2.09 51.51 -7.52
CA LEU A 594 -1.72 50.88 -8.80
C LEU A 594 -0.21 51.05 -9.05
N LEU A 595 0.42 49.99 -9.56
CA LEU A 595 1.82 50.00 -9.94
C LEU A 595 1.97 50.35 -11.42
N SER A 596 3.07 51.00 -11.79
CA SER A 596 3.45 51.16 -13.19
C SER A 596 3.87 49.81 -13.80
N SER A 597 3.85 49.73 -15.13
CA SER A 597 4.33 48.53 -15.83
C SER A 597 5.80 48.26 -15.50
N GLY A 598 6.13 47.02 -15.13
CA GLY A 598 7.49 46.60 -14.77
C GLY A 598 7.87 46.80 -13.30
N GLU A 599 7.05 47.49 -12.51
CA GLU A 599 7.26 47.61 -11.06
C GLU A 599 6.80 46.34 -10.33
N THR A 600 7.53 45.99 -9.27
CA THR A 600 7.14 44.95 -8.31
C THR A 600 7.03 45.56 -6.92
N ARG A 601 5.92 45.28 -6.22
CA ARG A 601 5.73 45.67 -4.82
C ARG A 601 5.58 44.44 -3.95
N ILE A 602 6.34 44.40 -2.86
CA ILE A 602 6.36 43.32 -1.89
C ILE A 602 5.85 43.93 -0.58
N ILE A 603 4.76 43.37 -0.04
CA ILE A 603 4.11 43.85 1.17
C ILE A 603 4.15 42.75 2.20
N LEU A 604 4.74 43.04 3.36
CA LEU A 604 4.77 42.20 4.55
C LEU A 604 3.76 42.73 5.56
N THR A 605 2.89 41.86 6.07
CA THR A 605 2.00 42.13 7.21
C THR A 605 2.14 40.99 8.23
N TRP A 606 1.95 41.25 9.51
CA TRP A 606 1.95 40.21 10.55
C TRP A 606 0.92 40.53 11.65
N GLY A 607 0.98 39.82 12.77
CA GLY A 607 0.11 40.02 13.92
C GLY A 607 0.73 40.92 14.99
N ASP A 608 0.17 40.85 16.20
CA ASP A 608 0.61 41.63 17.36
C ASP A 608 2.03 41.24 17.86
N THR A 609 2.41 39.98 17.68
CA THR A 609 3.68 39.43 18.16
C THR A 609 4.39 38.65 17.05
N PRO A 610 5.72 38.79 16.86
CA PRO A 610 6.60 39.70 17.57
C PRO A 610 6.31 41.17 17.20
N TYR A 611 6.83 42.08 18.02
CA TYR A 611 6.57 43.51 17.86
C TYR A 611 7.19 44.09 16.58
N ASP A 612 8.25 43.47 16.08
CA ASP A 612 9.08 44.03 15.00
C ASP A 612 9.61 42.92 14.09
N LEU A 613 9.20 42.94 12.83
CA LEU A 613 9.60 42.03 11.76
C LEU A 613 10.16 42.83 10.57
N ASP A 614 11.48 42.77 10.39
CA ASP A 614 12.15 43.48 9.30
C ASP A 614 12.07 42.72 7.97
N SER A 615 11.73 43.43 6.90
CA SER A 615 11.89 42.96 5.53
C SER A 615 13.31 43.18 5.01
N HIS A 616 13.84 42.15 4.36
CA HIS A 616 15.14 42.18 3.73
C HIS A 616 15.02 41.83 2.26
N LEU A 617 15.58 42.68 1.39
CA LEU A 617 15.69 42.42 -0.04
C LEU A 617 17.16 42.42 -0.45
N THR A 618 17.61 41.35 -1.10
CA THR A 618 18.89 41.36 -1.83
C THR A 618 18.65 41.25 -3.33
N GLY A 619 19.50 41.88 -4.14
CA GLY A 619 19.36 41.82 -5.59
C GLY A 619 20.65 42.23 -6.32
N PRO A 620 20.71 42.02 -7.65
CA PRO A 620 21.87 42.34 -8.47
C PRO A 620 22.11 43.85 -8.57
N LEU A 621 23.38 44.24 -8.72
CA LEU A 621 23.86 45.58 -9.11
C LEU A 621 24.43 45.54 -10.54
N LEU A 622 24.52 46.69 -11.20
CA LEU A 622 25.05 46.80 -12.57
C LEU A 622 26.53 46.39 -12.71
N ASP A 623 27.31 46.48 -11.64
CA ASP A 623 28.72 46.08 -11.60
C ASP A 623 28.91 44.57 -11.34
N GLY A 624 27.81 43.80 -11.27
CA GLY A 624 27.81 42.37 -11.00
C GLY A 624 27.86 42.00 -9.52
N THR A 625 27.92 42.98 -8.61
CA THR A 625 27.78 42.75 -7.16
C THR A 625 26.30 42.72 -6.74
N ARG A 626 26.01 42.75 -5.43
CA ARG A 626 24.63 42.69 -4.89
C ARG A 626 24.39 43.75 -3.84
N PHE A 627 23.18 44.31 -3.81
CA PHE A 627 22.70 45.14 -2.71
C PHE A 627 22.00 44.27 -1.66
N HIS A 628 21.87 44.80 -0.44
CA HIS A 628 21.05 44.23 0.63
C HIS A 628 20.33 45.35 1.35
N MET A 629 19.05 45.54 1.06
CA MET A 629 18.21 46.57 1.64
C MET A 629 17.52 46.05 2.91
N TYR A 630 17.64 46.83 3.98
CA TYR A 630 17.07 46.61 5.33
C TYR A 630 17.19 47.91 6.17
N PHE A 631 16.46 48.03 7.29
CA PHE A 631 16.54 49.15 8.25
C PHE A 631 17.90 49.21 8.98
N PRO A 632 18.58 50.37 9.28
CA PRO A 632 18.06 51.72 9.52
C PRO A 632 18.37 52.83 8.49
N LEU A 633 18.91 52.50 7.31
CA LEU A 633 19.35 53.52 6.34
C LEU A 633 18.26 53.94 5.32
N ALA A 634 16.99 53.61 5.60
CA ALA A 634 15.87 53.84 4.69
C ALA A 634 15.49 55.32 4.55
N ASP A 635 15.82 56.16 5.54
CA ASP A 635 15.50 57.59 5.56
C ASP A 635 16.74 58.47 5.78
N ALA A 636 17.39 58.89 4.68
CA ALA A 636 18.03 60.20 4.62
C ALA A 636 18.27 60.62 3.16
N ASN A 637 17.51 61.62 2.73
CA ASN A 637 17.92 62.55 1.67
C ASN A 637 19.43 62.82 1.81
N SER A 638 20.18 62.57 0.72
CA SER A 638 21.64 62.79 0.53
C SER A 638 22.63 61.66 0.88
N GLY A 639 22.25 60.37 0.86
CA GLY A 639 23.27 59.31 0.96
C GLY A 639 22.84 57.83 1.00
N SER A 640 21.69 57.44 0.45
CA SER A 640 21.33 56.02 0.37
C SER A 640 22.42 55.23 -0.39
N THR A 641 22.95 54.16 0.20
CA THR A 641 23.92 53.27 -0.45
C THR A 641 23.28 52.31 -1.45
N TRP A 642 21.94 52.35 -1.60
CA TRP A 642 21.17 51.45 -2.45
C TRP A 642 20.83 52.10 -3.79
N PRO A 643 20.66 51.31 -4.86
CA PRO A 643 20.32 51.84 -6.17
C PRO A 643 18.94 52.51 -6.23
N GLU A 644 18.79 53.51 -7.09
CA GLU A 644 17.54 54.26 -7.28
C GLU A 644 16.35 53.40 -7.75
N TYR A 645 16.58 52.18 -8.24
CA TYR A 645 15.52 51.28 -8.71
C TYR A 645 14.91 50.40 -7.62
N VAL A 646 15.33 50.51 -6.36
CA VAL A 646 14.71 49.83 -5.21
C VAL A 646 14.49 50.80 -4.05
N LYS A 647 13.42 50.58 -3.28
CA LYS A 647 13.09 51.38 -2.12
C LYS A 647 12.33 50.57 -1.07
N LEU A 648 12.67 50.77 0.20
CA LEU A 648 11.82 50.44 1.34
C LEU A 648 10.89 51.64 1.54
N ASP A 649 9.64 51.52 1.09
CA ASP A 649 8.67 52.62 1.05
C ASP A 649 8.10 52.95 2.42
N LEU A 650 7.84 51.91 3.21
CA LEU A 650 7.31 52.00 4.55
C LEU A 650 7.95 50.91 5.40
N ASP A 651 8.39 51.35 6.57
CA ASP A 651 9.06 50.57 7.60
C ASP A 651 8.22 50.70 8.87
N ASP A 652 7.58 49.61 9.30
CA ASP A 652 6.76 49.59 10.52
C ASP A 652 7.49 48.77 11.57
N THR A 653 7.71 49.36 12.74
CA THR A 653 8.50 48.76 13.82
C THR A 653 7.65 48.39 15.04
N SER A 654 6.32 48.32 14.90
CA SER A 654 5.37 48.30 16.03
C SER A 654 4.14 47.39 15.91
N SER A 655 4.33 46.22 15.30
CA SER A 655 3.32 45.18 15.05
C SER A 655 2.41 45.45 13.85
N TYR A 656 1.76 44.38 13.35
CA TYR A 656 0.80 44.38 12.24
C TYR A 656 1.35 44.72 10.84
N GLY A 657 2.41 45.52 10.77
CA GLY A 657 2.88 46.09 9.52
C GLY A 657 1.89 47.13 8.95
N PRO A 658 1.98 47.49 7.66
CA PRO A 658 2.78 46.81 6.65
C PRO A 658 4.21 47.33 6.56
N GLU A 659 5.15 46.43 6.29
CA GLU A 659 6.41 46.82 5.64
C GLU A 659 6.29 46.65 4.14
N THR A 660 6.69 47.68 3.39
CA THR A 660 6.51 47.69 1.93
C THR A 660 7.80 48.03 1.21
N THR A 661 8.20 47.14 0.30
CA THR A 661 9.34 47.32 -0.60
C THR A 661 8.85 47.45 -2.04
N THR A 662 9.31 48.45 -2.78
CA THR A 662 9.11 48.57 -4.24
C THR A 662 10.42 48.39 -5.00
N ILE A 663 10.38 47.55 -6.04
CA ILE A 663 11.39 47.46 -7.09
C ILE A 663 10.80 48.19 -8.30
N TYR A 664 11.31 49.41 -8.57
CA TYR A 664 10.83 50.25 -9.68
C TYR A 664 11.29 49.72 -11.04
N SER A 665 12.48 49.12 -11.09
CA SER A 665 13.02 48.50 -12.29
C SER A 665 13.84 47.29 -11.94
N GLN A 666 13.55 46.15 -12.57
CA GLN A 666 14.25 44.91 -12.31
C GLN A 666 15.50 44.81 -13.20
N ILE A 667 16.68 44.87 -12.59
CA ILE A 667 17.93 44.45 -13.22
C ILE A 667 17.96 42.92 -13.32
N SER A 668 18.44 42.40 -14.46
CA SER A 668 18.60 40.95 -14.67
C SER A 668 19.43 40.29 -13.58
N GLY A 669 18.91 39.20 -13.00
CA GLY A 669 19.50 38.47 -11.90
C GLY A 669 18.47 38.10 -10.83
N VAL A 670 18.94 37.38 -9.81
CA VAL A 670 18.09 36.84 -8.75
C VAL A 670 17.91 37.85 -7.62
N TYR A 671 16.66 38.18 -7.29
CA TYR A 671 16.28 38.89 -6.07
C TYR A 671 15.86 37.87 -5.02
N ARG A 672 16.21 38.08 -3.76
CA ARG A 672 15.79 37.23 -2.65
C ARG A 672 15.16 38.09 -1.57
N PHE A 673 13.95 37.71 -1.15
CA PHE A 673 13.21 38.39 -0.09
C PHE A 673 13.20 37.53 1.18
N SER A 674 13.44 38.12 2.33
CA SER A 674 13.50 37.44 3.63
C SER A 674 12.92 38.32 4.73
N ILE A 675 12.48 37.70 5.82
CA ILE A 675 11.91 38.37 6.98
C ILE A 675 12.73 37.99 8.20
N HIS A 676 13.20 39.00 8.93
CA HIS A 676 13.97 38.82 10.15
C HIS A 676 13.13 39.22 11.37
N ASP A 677 13.08 38.34 12.35
CA ASP A 677 12.46 38.63 13.64
C ASP A 677 13.45 39.44 14.48
N PHE A 678 13.40 40.76 14.31
CA PHE A 678 14.28 41.68 15.03
C PHE A 678 14.05 41.61 16.53
N SER A 679 12.79 41.54 16.94
CA SER A 679 12.39 41.47 18.36
C SER A 679 13.06 40.31 19.09
N ASN A 680 13.12 39.14 18.44
CA ASN A 680 13.65 37.92 19.04
C ASN A 680 14.98 37.46 18.44
N ARG A 681 15.66 38.30 17.65
CA ARG A 681 16.89 37.98 16.89
C ARG A 681 17.97 37.23 17.66
N SER A 682 18.15 37.51 18.95
CA SER A 682 19.20 36.89 19.76
C SER A 682 18.86 35.48 20.27
N LEU A 683 17.64 34.99 20.04
CA LEU A 683 17.21 33.66 20.45
C LEU A 683 17.59 32.61 19.41
N SER A 684 18.09 31.46 19.87
CA SER A 684 18.39 30.29 19.03
C SER A 684 17.32 29.18 19.11
N ASP A 685 16.24 29.46 19.82
CA ASP A 685 15.08 28.58 20.00
C ASP A 685 13.84 29.47 20.17
N SER A 686 13.28 29.94 19.05
CA SER A 686 12.14 30.86 19.02
C SER A 686 11.16 30.41 17.95
N ASN A 687 9.87 30.35 18.31
CA ASN A 687 8.77 30.15 17.39
C ASN A 687 7.98 31.44 17.12
N ALA A 688 8.44 32.60 17.63
CA ALA A 688 7.71 33.86 17.56
C ALA A 688 7.41 34.24 16.09
N LEU A 689 8.42 34.23 15.22
CA LEU A 689 8.25 34.43 13.78
C LEU A 689 7.21 33.48 13.14
N SER A 690 7.30 32.17 13.40
CA SER A 690 6.34 31.19 12.87
C SER A 690 4.90 31.35 13.39
N ASN A 691 4.75 31.97 14.56
CA ASN A 691 3.45 32.23 15.20
C ASN A 691 2.91 33.64 14.92
N SER A 692 3.67 34.46 14.18
CA SER A 692 3.35 35.85 13.92
C SER A 692 2.16 36.07 13.00
N GLY A 693 1.77 35.06 12.21
CA GLY A 693 0.83 35.27 11.12
C GLY A 693 1.41 36.09 9.97
N ALA A 694 2.74 36.20 9.87
CA ALA A 694 3.41 36.93 8.80
C ALA A 694 2.97 36.42 7.42
N GLN A 695 2.63 37.36 6.55
CA GLN A 695 2.17 37.13 5.19
C GLN A 695 2.86 38.11 4.24
N VAL A 696 3.35 37.57 3.13
CA VAL A 696 4.00 38.34 2.07
C VAL A 696 3.17 38.28 0.81
N ARG A 697 2.77 39.46 0.30
CA ARG A 697 2.07 39.60 -0.97
C ARG A 697 2.95 40.31 -1.99
N VAL A 698 3.04 39.76 -3.20
CA VAL A 698 3.82 40.33 -4.31
C VAL A 698 2.87 40.79 -5.41
N TYR A 699 2.89 42.09 -5.70
CA TYR A 699 2.10 42.73 -6.74
C TYR A 699 2.98 43.12 -7.93
N ARG A 700 2.45 42.97 -9.15
CA ARG A 700 3.04 43.47 -10.39
C ARG A 700 1.97 44.08 -11.28
N GLY A 701 2.15 45.35 -11.63
CA GLY A 701 1.10 46.13 -12.30
C GLY A 701 -0.20 46.12 -11.49
N SER A 702 -1.26 45.57 -12.09
CA SER A 702 -2.59 45.48 -11.47
C SER A 702 -2.93 44.13 -10.83
N ASN A 703 -1.95 43.23 -10.65
CA ASN A 703 -2.19 41.85 -10.23
C ASN A 703 -1.39 41.47 -9.00
N LEU A 704 -2.02 40.72 -8.09
CA LEU A 704 -1.33 39.91 -7.08
C LEU A 704 -0.78 38.66 -7.78
N VAL A 705 0.55 38.51 -7.82
CA VAL A 705 1.22 37.42 -8.56
C VAL A 705 1.75 36.31 -7.65
N ALA A 706 1.94 36.58 -6.36
CA ALA A 706 2.30 35.57 -5.37
C ALA A 706 1.86 35.97 -3.96
N SER A 707 1.57 34.96 -3.13
CA SER A 707 1.28 35.12 -1.71
C SER A 707 1.89 33.97 -0.90
N PHE A 708 2.57 34.32 0.18
CA PHE A 708 3.27 33.40 1.07
C PHE A 708 2.83 33.62 2.51
N ASN A 709 2.54 32.53 3.21
CA ASN A 709 2.31 32.53 4.66
C ASN A 709 3.52 31.92 5.35
N VAL A 710 3.86 32.42 6.53
CA VAL A 710 4.99 31.91 7.31
C VAL A 710 4.82 30.42 7.63
N PRO A 711 5.89 29.60 7.55
CA PRO A 711 5.86 28.21 8.00
C PRO A 711 5.36 28.10 9.44
N SER A 712 4.38 27.22 9.68
CA SER A 712 3.70 27.12 10.99
C SER A 712 4.50 26.31 12.02
N ASN A 713 4.63 26.85 13.24
CA ASN A 713 5.27 26.20 14.40
C ASN A 713 6.68 25.64 14.12
N THR A 714 7.47 26.40 13.36
CA THR A 714 8.85 26.06 12.99
C THR A 714 9.80 27.04 13.65
N GLY A 715 10.80 26.52 14.36
CA GLY A 715 11.78 27.36 15.04
C GLY A 715 12.64 28.18 14.07
N GLY A 716 12.80 29.46 14.34
CA GLY A 716 13.66 30.36 13.58
C GLY A 716 13.43 31.83 13.91
N THR A 717 14.46 32.64 13.64
CA THR A 717 14.40 34.11 13.66
C THR A 717 14.57 34.72 12.26
N LEU A 718 14.78 33.91 11.23
CA LEU A 718 14.86 34.34 9.82
C LEU A 718 14.02 33.41 8.95
N TRP A 719 13.13 33.99 8.16
CA TRP A 719 12.36 33.30 7.13
C TRP A 719 12.82 33.76 5.75
N THR A 720 13.48 32.88 4.99
CA THR A 720 13.71 33.13 3.56
C THR A 720 12.46 32.74 2.78
N VAL A 721 11.79 33.75 2.22
CA VAL A 721 10.44 33.61 1.67
C VAL A 721 10.49 33.06 0.25
N PHE A 722 11.10 33.81 -0.67
CA PHE A 722 11.14 33.48 -2.08
C PHE A 722 12.40 34.06 -2.77
N GLU A 723 12.67 33.52 -3.94
CA GLU A 723 13.54 34.11 -4.95
C GLU A 723 12.77 34.53 -6.18
N MET A 724 13.24 35.56 -6.86
CA MET A 724 12.59 36.13 -8.04
C MET A 724 13.64 36.43 -9.12
N ASN A 725 13.45 35.85 -10.30
CA ASN A 725 14.31 36.06 -11.46
C ASN A 725 13.46 36.28 -12.72
N GLY A 726 13.53 37.48 -13.30
CA GLY A 726 12.54 37.94 -14.26
C GLY A 726 11.14 37.84 -13.66
N ASP A 727 10.21 37.18 -14.36
CA ASP A 727 8.83 36.95 -13.93
C ASP A 727 8.61 35.71 -13.06
N THR A 728 9.63 34.87 -12.94
CA THR A 728 9.56 33.64 -12.16
C THR A 728 9.79 33.95 -10.68
N ILE A 729 8.80 33.63 -9.84
CA ILE A 729 8.92 33.65 -8.38
C ILE A 729 8.98 32.20 -7.89
N THR A 730 10.07 31.84 -7.22
CA THR A 730 10.31 30.51 -6.67
C THR A 730 10.17 30.55 -5.15
N PRO A 731 9.18 29.84 -4.56
CA PRO A 731 9.06 29.71 -3.11
C PRO A 731 10.32 29.07 -2.52
N ILE A 732 10.83 29.61 -1.41
CA ILE A 732 11.93 29.01 -0.63
C ILE A 732 11.40 28.49 0.71
N ASN A 733 10.64 29.31 1.44
CA ASN A 733 10.00 28.97 2.72
C ASN A 733 10.89 28.27 3.75
N THR A 734 12.13 28.73 3.90
CA THR A 734 13.09 28.15 4.84
C THR A 734 13.18 28.99 6.11
N MET A 735 13.03 28.34 7.27
CA MET A 735 13.26 28.93 8.59
C MET A 735 14.69 28.66 9.05
N SER A 736 15.34 29.67 9.62
CA SER A 736 16.69 29.57 10.18
C SER A 736 16.88 30.58 11.32
N TYR A 737 18.06 30.59 11.94
CA TYR A 737 18.39 31.49 13.03
C TYR A 737 19.49 32.47 12.62
N THR A 738 19.26 33.76 12.84
CA THR A 738 20.31 34.78 12.80
C THR A 738 20.05 35.85 13.84
N SER A 739 21.11 36.27 14.51
CA SER A 739 21.11 37.42 15.42
C SER A 739 21.64 38.70 14.79
N ASP A 740 22.30 38.58 13.64
CA ASP A 740 22.86 39.70 12.89
C ASP A 740 22.00 39.95 11.65
N PHE A 741 21.29 41.07 11.66
CA PHE A 741 20.44 41.56 10.56
C PHE A 741 21.27 41.83 9.28
N SER A 742 22.58 42.04 9.38
CA SER A 742 23.47 42.32 8.24
C SER A 742 24.05 41.06 7.57
N VAL A 743 23.86 39.87 8.16
CA VAL A 743 24.49 38.60 7.70
C VAL A 743 23.55 37.74 6.83
N VAL A 744 22.34 38.23 6.52
CA VAL A 744 21.36 37.55 5.64
C VAL A 744 21.94 37.18 4.25
N MET A 745 23.10 37.72 3.87
CA MET A 745 23.96 37.29 2.76
C MET A 745 24.54 35.85 2.82
N HIS A 746 24.71 35.23 4.01
CA HIS A 746 25.60 34.06 4.18
C HIS A 746 24.92 32.72 4.56
N ALA A 747 23.60 32.68 4.69
CA ALA A 747 22.90 31.49 5.17
C ALA A 747 22.65 30.44 4.06
N ILE A 748 23.70 29.86 3.46
CA ILE A 748 23.67 28.49 2.89
C ILE A 748 25.03 27.82 3.12
N ARG A 749 25.11 26.91 4.11
CA ARG A 749 26.22 25.95 4.23
C ARG A 749 25.79 24.61 3.62
N ARG A 750 26.39 24.29 2.45
CA ARG A 750 26.51 23.00 1.72
C ARG A 750 25.65 22.84 0.45
N PRO A 751 26.20 22.15 -0.57
CA PRO A 751 26.26 22.68 -1.93
C PRO A 751 25.34 21.93 -2.88
N TYR A 752 24.56 22.63 -3.71
CA TYR A 752 24.35 22.30 -5.12
C TYR A 752 23.88 23.56 -5.86
N SER A 753 24.59 23.86 -6.96
CA SER A 753 24.35 24.83 -8.04
C SER A 753 24.36 26.36 -7.78
N SER A 754 25.30 26.99 -8.50
CA SER A 754 25.39 28.35 -9.05
C SER A 754 25.56 29.63 -8.22
N ASP A 755 25.37 29.67 -6.90
CA ASP A 755 25.62 30.92 -6.14
C ASP A 755 27.02 31.05 -5.53
N VAL A 756 27.74 29.95 -5.36
CA VAL A 756 29.08 29.95 -4.71
C VAL A 756 30.14 30.67 -5.55
N ASN A 757 29.96 30.75 -6.86
CA ASN A 757 30.90 31.46 -7.74
C ASN A 757 30.65 32.98 -7.82
N LEU A 758 29.47 33.47 -7.39
CA LEU A 758 29.10 34.89 -7.47
C LEU A 758 29.46 35.70 -6.21
N MET A 759 29.96 35.06 -5.16
CA MET A 759 30.27 35.69 -3.86
C MET A 759 31.78 35.68 -3.51
N ARG A 760 32.66 35.25 -4.43
CA ARG A 760 34.07 34.98 -4.11
C ARG A 760 34.97 36.21 -3.93
N ASN A 761 34.47 37.43 -4.11
CA ASN A 761 35.29 38.67 -4.12
C ASN A 761 34.67 39.89 -3.41
N MET A 762 33.97 39.73 -2.28
CA MET A 762 33.60 40.90 -1.47
C MET A 762 34.66 41.20 -0.38
N PRO A 763 35.12 42.46 -0.24
CA PRO A 763 36.16 42.82 0.72
C PRO A 763 35.67 42.62 2.15
N THR A 764 36.54 42.09 3.00
CA THR A 764 36.31 42.01 4.46
C THR A 764 36.12 43.40 5.05
N LYS A 765 35.03 43.58 5.82
CA LYS A 765 34.74 44.78 6.61
C LYS A 765 35.94 45.06 7.54
N LYS A 766 36.63 46.19 7.33
CA LYS A 766 37.69 46.65 8.25
C LYS A 766 37.03 47.01 9.59
N LYS A 767 37.70 46.59 10.67
CA LYS A 767 37.35 46.92 12.06
C LYS A 767 37.29 48.42 12.30
#